data_AF-A0AAE9IJ93-F1
#
_entry.id   AF-A0AAE9IJ93-F1
#
_cell.length_a   1.000
_cell.length_b   1.000
_cell.length_c   1.000
_cell.angle_alpha   90.00
_cell.angle_beta   90.00
_cell.angle_gamma   90.00
#
_symmetry.space_group_name_H-M   'P 1'
#
loop_
_entity.id
_entity.type
_entity.pdbx_description
1 polymer ?
#
loop_
_entity_poly.entity_id
_entity_poly.type
_entity_poly.pdbx_seq_one_letter_code
_entity_poly.pdbx_strand_id
1 'polypeptide(L)'
;MLDVITIGEVLIDFTPSGRTARGNEQFECNPGGAPANVAAALSRLGTRATLISKVGDDQFGSLLHDTLMNVGIDVSGLSFTDEANTTLAFVHLDDNGDRSFSFYRKPGADTYLRTQDVPFDRIENCHALHFGSLSMTHEPARTATRAAVVKAKEAGVLLSFDPNIRFALWESKEEAKQNILWGMKYADILKISEDELHFITGTTDVEKGSLELQQQFGIAGIFVTLAEKGCYYRLAGHDGYVPGFQVEAIDTTGAGDAFLGCLLYKILKAGVSLNQLTKQQIIGMLTFANAGGALVTTRKGALQSMPTTDEITQIIIETNKQHDDDRFRPGFHFSPHSHWLNDPNGLVYYEGVYHLFYQHHPYSNQWGPMHWGHAVSQDLVHWEHMPIALFPDEHGAIFSGCCVVDWNNSSGLFDGSHGLIALFTHADICPETGQPRQRQSLAYSSDKGQTWHKYEGNPILNEHDLVDFRDPKVFWHSPSERWIMALVAGDHVRFYRSDNLREWSLSGQFGKSEGSHDGVWECPDLFELPIDDSGRSKWVLIISIGDNPNCLEGSRTQYFIGEFDGNTFINDNPADHILWLDYGRDNYAGVTWSDIAEQDGRRVIIGWMSNWKYANQTPTGAWRGAMTLPRVLSLTSRDEGVVLTQMPVREIEQLRKGTLCWNEVKVTPAVPFTQKMNDVLLEIEADIDIRSGDEVHIKMKSSGQSETIIGYDPVRQWLFIDRSKSGLTDFHPSFACKHGARMVPENGKIKLHIWLDRNAVEVYANEGLVALTDQIFPDAPMDRIEISAKTGEVVLNSFHMHALNSIHIPNGPTEQASRRVEV
;
A
#
# COMPACT_ATOMS: atom_id res chain seq x y z
N MET A 1 23.51 27.24 25.20
CA MET A 1 23.86 25.99 24.51
C MET A 1 23.13 26.01 23.19
N LEU A 2 23.80 25.83 22.06
CA LEU A 2 23.13 25.76 20.76
C LEU A 2 22.70 24.33 20.52
N ASP A 3 21.60 24.14 19.81
CA ASP A 3 21.11 22.79 19.52
C ASP A 3 21.77 22.29 18.22
N VAL A 4 21.86 23.14 17.19
CA VAL A 4 22.51 22.80 15.91
C VAL A 4 23.40 23.93 15.43
N ILE A 5 24.56 23.57 14.89
CA ILE A 5 25.43 24.48 14.14
C ILE A 5 25.42 24.04 12.68
N THR A 6 25.25 24.96 11.74
CA THR A 6 25.52 24.71 10.32
C THR A 6 26.75 25.48 9.88
N ILE A 7 27.52 24.94 8.94
CA ILE A 7 28.71 25.61 8.39
C ILE A 7 28.73 25.50 6.86
N GLY A 8 28.93 26.63 6.20
CA GLY A 8 29.19 26.69 4.77
C GLY A 8 28.72 27.97 4.12
N GLU A 9 28.28 27.87 2.87
CA GLU A 9 27.96 29.04 2.05
C GLU A 9 26.61 29.68 2.40
N VAL A 10 26.58 31.01 2.28
CA VAL A 10 25.37 31.83 2.20
C VAL A 10 25.57 32.84 1.09
N LEU A 11 24.54 33.01 0.24
CA LEU A 11 24.66 33.78 -0.99
C LEU A 11 23.30 34.35 -1.42
N ILE A 12 23.33 35.23 -2.42
CA ILE A 12 22.12 35.74 -3.07
C ILE A 12 21.88 35.01 -4.38
N ASP A 13 20.74 34.32 -4.47
CA ASP A 13 20.19 33.77 -5.70
C ASP A 13 19.33 34.83 -6.41
N PHE A 14 19.79 35.30 -7.56
CA PHE A 14 19.02 36.13 -8.48
C PHE A 14 18.16 35.25 -9.37
N THR A 15 16.86 35.18 -9.08
CA THR A 15 15.90 34.39 -9.87
C THR A 15 15.13 35.27 -10.86
N PRO A 16 14.74 34.77 -12.04
CA PRO A 16 13.98 35.55 -13.01
C PRO A 16 12.63 35.98 -12.44
N SER A 17 12.35 37.29 -12.47
CA SER A 17 11.12 37.92 -11.97
C SER A 17 10.34 38.61 -13.10
N GLY A 18 10.39 38.03 -14.30
CA GLY A 18 9.72 38.53 -15.49
C GLY A 18 10.52 39.61 -16.23
N ARG A 19 9.82 40.39 -17.05
CA ARG A 19 10.41 41.45 -17.88
C ARG A 19 9.68 42.77 -17.65
N THR A 20 10.45 43.85 -17.65
CA THR A 20 9.90 45.22 -17.64
C THR A 20 9.05 45.47 -18.88
N ALA A 21 8.23 46.54 -18.87
CA ALA A 21 7.45 46.98 -20.03
C ALA A 21 8.30 47.29 -21.29
N ARG A 22 9.62 47.48 -21.15
CA ARG A 22 10.57 47.69 -22.26
C ARG A 22 11.25 46.39 -22.73
N GLY A 23 10.88 45.25 -22.16
CA GLY A 23 11.44 43.93 -22.50
C GLY A 23 12.72 43.55 -21.77
N ASN A 24 13.25 44.39 -20.86
CA ASN A 24 14.44 44.06 -20.06
C ASN A 24 14.11 43.01 -18.99
N GLU A 25 15.01 42.04 -18.80
CA GLU A 25 14.90 41.04 -17.74
C GLU A 25 15.02 41.65 -16.35
N GLN A 26 14.22 41.13 -15.42
CA GLN A 26 14.23 41.49 -14.03
C GLN A 26 14.63 40.27 -13.21
N PHE A 27 15.44 40.49 -12.19
CA PHE A 27 15.81 39.46 -11.23
C PHE A 27 15.34 39.85 -9.84
N GLU A 28 14.80 38.88 -9.10
CA GLU A 28 14.48 39.01 -7.69
C GLU A 28 15.68 38.55 -6.86
N CYS A 29 16.01 39.31 -5.81
CA CYS A 29 17.12 39.06 -4.92
C CYS A 29 16.67 38.10 -3.81
N ASN A 30 17.08 36.84 -3.87
CA ASN A 30 16.65 35.82 -2.91
C ASN A 30 17.84 35.33 -2.05
N PRO A 31 17.84 35.60 -0.73
CA PRO A 31 18.77 34.98 0.19
C PRO A 31 18.70 33.44 0.15
N GLY A 32 19.85 32.78 0.07
CA GLY A 32 19.96 31.34 -0.06
C GLY A 32 21.31 30.77 0.41
N GLY A 33 21.52 29.49 0.15
CA GLY A 33 22.65 28.69 0.60
C GLY A 33 22.18 27.45 1.35
N ALA A 34 22.67 26.26 1.00
CA ALA A 34 22.12 25.01 1.54
C ALA A 34 22.28 24.89 3.08
N PRO A 35 23.45 25.17 3.67
CA PRO A 35 23.59 25.18 5.13
C PRO A 35 22.75 26.27 5.81
N ALA A 36 22.51 27.40 5.14
CA ALA A 36 21.65 28.47 5.65
C ALA A 36 20.17 28.07 5.63
N ASN A 37 19.73 27.37 4.58
CA ASN A 37 18.39 26.82 4.44
C ASN A 37 18.08 25.76 5.53
N VAL A 38 19.03 24.86 5.81
CA VAL A 38 18.90 23.89 6.91
C VAL A 38 18.78 24.60 8.26
N ALA A 39 19.61 25.63 8.52
CA ALA A 39 19.51 26.44 9.74
C ALA A 39 18.17 27.18 9.86
N ALA A 40 17.64 27.70 8.74
CA ALA A 40 16.35 28.35 8.67
C ALA A 40 15.21 27.37 9.00
N ALA A 41 15.21 26.18 8.41
CA ALA A 41 14.24 25.12 8.70
C ALA A 41 14.23 24.78 10.21
N LEU A 42 15.41 24.51 10.77
CA LEU A 42 15.56 24.21 12.20
C LEU A 42 15.05 25.34 13.10
N SER A 43 15.39 26.59 12.78
CA SER A 43 14.97 27.78 13.54
C SER A 43 13.45 27.95 13.50
N ARG A 44 12.82 27.76 12.34
CA ARG A 44 11.35 27.82 12.19
C ARG A 44 10.60 26.72 12.95
N LEU A 45 11.25 25.57 13.14
CA LEU A 45 10.73 24.47 13.95
C LEU A 45 10.96 24.66 15.47
N GLY A 46 11.61 25.76 15.87
CA GLY A 46 11.87 26.12 17.26
C GLY A 46 13.20 25.62 17.82
N THR A 47 14.14 25.18 16.96
CA THR A 47 15.49 24.76 17.35
C THR A 47 16.43 25.95 17.38
N ARG A 48 17.34 26.05 18.36
CA ARG A 48 18.35 27.11 18.35
C ARG A 48 19.48 26.73 17.41
N ALA A 49 19.43 27.28 16.18
CA ALA A 49 20.44 27.08 15.16
C ALA A 49 21.31 28.33 14.94
N THR A 50 22.58 28.12 14.59
CA THR A 50 23.50 29.17 14.10
C THR A 50 24.09 28.75 12.77
N LEU A 51 24.51 29.72 11.97
CA LEU A 51 25.27 29.50 10.73
C LEU A 51 26.67 30.09 10.90
N ILE A 52 27.70 29.25 10.71
CA ILE A 52 29.09 29.67 10.55
C ILE A 52 29.33 29.94 9.06
N SER A 53 29.51 31.22 8.71
CA SER A 53 29.77 31.63 7.34
C SER A 53 30.44 33.01 7.29
N LYS A 54 30.75 33.47 6.07
CA LYS A 54 31.35 34.77 5.82
C LYS A 54 30.67 35.47 4.64
N VAL A 55 30.30 36.73 4.84
CA VAL A 55 29.66 37.60 3.84
C VAL A 55 30.52 38.83 3.57
N GLY A 56 30.30 39.50 2.43
CA GLY A 56 31.02 40.72 2.10
C GLY A 56 30.55 41.88 2.97
N ASP A 57 31.45 42.83 3.26
CA ASP A 57 31.08 44.14 3.81
C ASP A 57 30.44 45.02 2.72
N ASP A 58 29.28 44.55 2.25
CA ASP A 58 28.48 45.14 1.20
C ASP A 58 26.98 45.07 1.51
N GLN A 59 26.17 45.65 0.63
CA GLN A 59 24.72 45.71 0.81
C GLN A 59 24.07 44.31 0.80
N PHE A 60 24.63 43.36 0.05
CA PHE A 60 24.11 42.00 0.02
C PHE A 60 24.49 41.23 1.29
N GLY A 61 25.67 41.46 1.85
CA GLY A 61 26.08 40.86 3.11
C GLY A 61 25.24 41.36 4.28
N SER A 62 24.96 42.66 4.30
CA SER A 62 24.01 43.26 5.26
C SER A 62 22.60 42.67 5.11
N LEU A 63 22.12 42.50 3.87
CA LEU A 63 20.83 41.87 3.59
C LEU A 63 20.77 40.41 4.08
N LEU A 64 21.83 39.63 3.85
CA LEU A 64 21.93 38.24 4.32
C LEU A 64 21.92 38.18 5.85
N HIS A 65 22.73 39.00 6.52
CA HIS A 65 22.77 39.09 7.98
C HIS A 65 21.37 39.37 8.55
N ASP A 66 20.70 40.40 8.04
CA ASP A 66 19.38 40.80 8.53
C ASP A 66 18.32 39.73 8.23
N THR A 67 18.40 39.07 7.07
CA THR A 67 17.47 37.99 6.72
C THR A 67 17.63 36.78 7.62
N LEU A 68 18.86 36.33 7.87
CA LEU A 68 19.15 35.21 8.77
C LEU A 68 18.64 35.50 10.19
N MET A 69 18.91 36.70 10.70
CA MET A 69 18.43 37.15 12.01
C MET A 69 16.89 37.17 12.07
N ASN A 70 16.22 37.67 11.03
CA ASN A 70 14.75 37.75 10.95
C ASN A 70 14.07 36.37 10.90
N VAL A 71 14.75 35.34 10.36
CA VAL A 71 14.25 33.96 10.36
C VAL A 71 14.54 33.24 11.68
N GLY A 72 15.24 33.90 12.62
CA GLY A 72 15.51 33.40 13.96
C GLY A 72 16.81 32.61 14.09
N ILE A 73 17.68 32.67 13.07
CA ILE A 73 19.02 32.08 13.13
C ILE A 73 19.92 32.96 13.99
N ASP A 74 20.70 32.35 14.88
CA ASP A 74 21.76 33.05 15.59
C ASP A 74 22.90 33.41 14.62
N VAL A 75 23.05 34.70 14.34
CA VAL A 75 24.04 35.25 13.39
C VAL A 75 25.41 35.52 14.02
N SER A 76 25.65 35.12 15.28
CA SER A 76 26.97 35.29 15.91
C SER A 76 28.08 34.43 15.29
N GLY A 77 27.73 33.45 14.46
CA GLY A 77 28.68 32.71 13.60
C GLY A 77 28.94 33.35 12.24
N LEU A 78 28.25 34.44 11.89
CA LEU A 78 28.40 35.13 10.62
C LEU A 78 29.43 36.25 10.74
N SER A 79 30.45 36.21 9.89
CA SER A 79 31.50 37.24 9.85
C SER A 79 31.44 38.05 8.55
N PHE A 80 31.94 39.29 8.59
CA PHE A 80 32.08 40.16 7.43
C PHE A 80 33.52 40.21 6.94
N THR A 81 33.72 40.49 5.65
CA THR A 81 35.05 40.68 5.05
C THR A 81 35.04 41.81 4.01
N ASP A 82 36.09 42.61 3.99
CA ASP A 82 36.36 43.59 2.92
C ASP A 82 37.22 43.00 1.79
N GLU A 83 37.67 41.74 1.92
CA GLU A 83 38.54 41.06 0.95
C GLU A 83 37.79 40.58 -0.31
N ALA A 84 36.47 40.39 -0.22
CA ALA A 84 35.62 39.96 -1.33
C ALA A 84 34.17 40.37 -1.12
N ASN A 85 33.44 40.57 -2.22
CA ASN A 85 32.00 40.81 -2.19
C ASN A 85 31.23 39.53 -1.83
N THR A 86 30.02 39.71 -1.34
CA THR A 86 29.05 38.65 -1.10
C THR A 86 28.81 37.84 -2.37
N THR A 87 28.79 36.52 -2.23
CA THR A 87 28.60 35.60 -3.35
C THR A 87 27.21 35.75 -3.95
N LEU A 88 27.16 35.78 -5.28
CA LEU A 88 25.91 35.89 -6.04
C LEU A 88 25.80 34.70 -7.01
N ALA A 89 24.59 34.21 -7.23
CA ALA A 89 24.28 33.25 -8.26
C ALA A 89 23.11 33.78 -9.11
N PHE A 90 23.22 33.67 -10.42
CA PHE A 90 22.13 33.97 -11.34
C PHE A 90 21.50 32.68 -11.82
N VAL A 91 20.19 32.55 -11.58
CA VAL A 91 19.41 31.40 -12.02
C VAL A 91 18.85 31.71 -13.41
N HIS A 92 19.12 30.82 -14.35
CA HIS A 92 18.55 30.88 -15.71
C HIS A 92 17.55 29.75 -15.85
N LEU A 93 16.40 30.06 -16.45
CA LEU A 93 15.38 29.09 -16.83
C LEU A 93 15.42 28.95 -18.35
N ASP A 94 15.49 27.72 -18.85
CA ASP A 94 15.33 27.45 -20.28
C ASP A 94 13.84 27.34 -20.68
N ASP A 95 13.58 27.11 -21.98
CA ASP A 95 12.23 27.03 -22.53
C ASP A 95 11.40 25.85 -21.97
N ASN A 96 12.06 24.86 -21.36
CA ASN A 96 11.41 23.73 -20.68
C ASN A 96 11.22 23.98 -19.18
N GLY A 97 11.76 25.07 -18.65
CA GLY A 97 11.76 25.40 -17.22
C GLY A 97 12.93 24.81 -16.44
N ASP A 98 13.92 24.20 -17.11
CA ASP A 98 15.10 23.63 -16.45
C ASP A 98 16.04 24.74 -15.97
N ARG A 99 16.62 24.55 -14.79
CA ARG A 99 17.44 25.55 -14.11
C ARG A 99 18.92 25.34 -14.36
N SER A 100 19.61 26.42 -14.71
CA SER A 100 21.08 26.49 -14.69
C SER A 100 21.56 27.69 -13.88
N PHE A 101 22.78 27.60 -13.32
CA PHE A 101 23.32 28.60 -12.40
C PHE A 101 24.61 29.21 -12.95
N SER A 102 24.70 30.54 -12.91
CA SER A 102 25.94 31.29 -13.14
C SER A 102 26.43 31.90 -11.83
N PHE A 103 27.54 31.40 -11.29
CA PHE A 103 28.08 31.84 -10.01
C PHE A 103 29.11 32.97 -10.17
N TYR A 104 28.88 34.06 -9.45
CA TYR A 104 29.82 35.16 -9.26
C TYR A 104 30.54 34.93 -7.93
N ARG A 105 31.46 33.95 -7.96
CA ARG A 105 32.17 33.41 -6.79
C ARG A 105 33.66 33.16 -7.13
N LYS A 106 34.36 34.17 -7.67
CA LYS A 106 35.78 34.06 -8.08
C LYS A 106 36.62 35.32 -7.71
N PRO A 107 36.96 35.51 -6.42
CA PRO A 107 36.43 34.80 -5.26
C PRO A 107 35.15 35.46 -4.72
N GLY A 108 34.42 34.75 -3.87
CA GLY A 108 33.26 35.27 -3.14
C GLY A 108 33.49 35.20 -1.63
N ALA A 109 32.85 36.05 -0.84
CA ALA A 109 33.13 36.19 0.60
C ALA A 109 33.09 34.88 1.41
N ASP A 110 32.18 33.95 1.06
CA ASP A 110 32.03 32.66 1.74
C ASP A 110 33.27 31.75 1.59
N THR A 111 34.09 31.98 0.54
CA THR A 111 35.36 31.28 0.31
C THR A 111 36.49 31.76 1.23
N TYR A 112 36.32 32.92 1.89
CA TYR A 112 37.29 33.51 2.82
C TYR A 112 37.06 33.16 4.29
N LEU A 113 36.20 32.18 4.58
CA LEU A 113 36.07 31.64 5.94
C LEU A 113 37.41 31.03 6.38
N ARG A 114 37.97 31.52 7.49
CA ARG A 114 39.25 31.05 8.04
C ARG A 114 39.02 30.23 9.30
N THR A 115 39.97 29.39 9.67
CA THR A 115 39.93 28.59 10.90
C THR A 115 39.72 29.44 12.15
N GLN A 116 40.23 30.68 12.18
CA GLN A 116 40.04 31.62 13.29
C GLN A 116 38.59 32.15 13.41
N ASP A 117 37.81 32.07 12.34
CA ASP A 117 36.40 32.47 12.32
C ASP A 117 35.50 31.34 12.86
N VAL A 118 36.05 30.14 13.10
CA VAL A 118 35.31 28.96 13.59
C VAL A 118 35.28 28.96 15.13
N PRO A 119 34.11 29.07 15.76
CA PRO A 119 33.98 29.05 17.22
C PRO A 119 34.02 27.61 17.76
N PHE A 120 35.23 27.07 17.92
CA PHE A 120 35.44 25.67 18.34
C PHE A 120 34.80 25.32 19.69
N ASP A 121 34.81 26.25 20.64
CA ASP A 121 34.18 26.10 21.95
C ASP A 121 32.66 25.87 21.83
N ARG A 122 32.01 26.52 20.86
CA ARG A 122 30.58 26.36 20.60
C ARG A 122 30.28 25.03 19.91
N ILE A 123 31.16 24.59 19.01
CA ILE A 123 31.05 23.30 18.33
C ILE A 123 31.11 22.15 19.34
N GLU A 124 32.03 22.20 20.31
CA GLU A 124 32.12 21.16 21.35
C GLU A 124 30.86 21.03 22.22
N ASN A 125 30.00 22.06 22.23
CA ASN A 125 28.84 22.15 23.10
C ASN A 125 27.51 22.16 22.34
N CYS A 126 27.48 21.81 21.05
CA CYS A 126 26.24 21.64 20.29
C CYS A 126 25.84 20.16 20.18
N HIS A 127 24.56 19.89 19.86
CA HIS A 127 24.11 18.51 19.67
C HIS A 127 24.42 17.97 18.28
N ALA A 128 24.36 18.83 17.25
CA ALA A 128 24.69 18.45 15.88
C ALA A 128 25.45 19.56 15.13
N LEU A 129 26.31 19.13 14.21
CA LEU A 129 26.96 19.97 13.21
C LEU A 129 26.54 19.50 11.81
N HIS A 130 25.92 20.39 11.02
CA HIS A 130 25.59 20.13 9.62
C HIS A 130 26.54 20.89 8.68
N PHE A 131 27.00 20.23 7.63
CA PHE A 131 27.90 20.82 6.63
C PHE A 131 27.62 20.28 5.23
N GLY A 132 27.98 21.06 4.22
CA GLY A 132 27.90 20.68 2.80
C GLY A 132 29.23 20.78 2.08
N SER A 133 29.31 20.26 0.85
CA SER A 133 30.57 20.20 0.09
C SER A 133 31.03 21.55 -0.47
N LEU A 134 30.12 22.51 -0.65
CA LEU A 134 30.40 23.78 -1.34
C LEU A 134 31.39 24.70 -0.61
N SER A 135 31.44 24.62 0.72
CA SER A 135 32.45 25.31 1.53
C SER A 135 33.86 24.74 1.37
N MET A 136 33.99 23.54 0.79
CA MET A 136 35.25 22.88 0.50
C MET A 136 35.77 23.13 -0.92
N THR A 137 35.13 23.98 -1.72
CA THR A 137 35.60 24.23 -3.10
C THR A 137 36.90 25.04 -3.14
N HIS A 138 37.15 25.95 -2.19
CA HIS A 138 38.31 26.86 -2.20
C HIS A 138 38.99 26.95 -0.83
N GLU A 139 40.28 27.28 -0.81
CA GLU A 139 40.98 27.70 0.40
C GLU A 139 40.81 29.22 0.63
N PRO A 140 40.74 29.72 1.88
CA PRO A 140 40.91 28.98 3.15
C PRO A 140 39.65 28.29 3.70
N ALA A 141 38.47 28.47 3.09
CA ALA A 141 37.21 27.91 3.59
C ALA A 141 37.23 26.38 3.74
N ARG A 142 37.86 25.66 2.80
CA ARG A 142 38.05 24.20 2.87
C ARG A 142 38.75 23.81 4.17
N THR A 143 39.87 24.45 4.50
CA THR A 143 40.59 24.20 5.75
C THR A 143 39.74 24.52 6.98
N ALA A 144 38.97 25.62 6.96
CA ALA A 144 38.10 26.02 8.06
C ALA A 144 36.96 24.99 8.30
N THR A 145 36.25 24.59 7.25
CA THR A 145 35.17 23.57 7.34
C THR A 145 35.71 22.25 7.85
N ARG A 146 36.86 21.79 7.33
CA ARG A 146 37.45 20.52 7.77
C ARG A 146 37.84 20.56 9.24
N ALA A 147 38.39 21.69 9.72
CA ALA A 147 38.71 21.88 11.13
C ALA A 147 37.46 21.81 12.02
N ALA A 148 36.35 22.43 11.60
CA ALA A 148 35.07 22.38 12.31
C ALA A 148 34.53 20.94 12.43
N VAL A 149 34.54 20.19 11.33
CA VAL A 149 34.05 18.79 11.26
C VAL A 149 34.91 17.86 12.13
N VAL A 150 36.24 17.98 12.04
CA VAL A 150 37.15 17.16 12.87
C VAL A 150 36.93 17.46 14.35
N LYS A 151 36.81 18.74 14.72
CA LYS A 151 36.57 19.13 16.11
C LYS A 151 35.23 18.61 16.65
N ALA A 152 34.17 18.68 15.84
CA ALA A 152 32.87 18.10 16.17
C ALA A 152 32.97 16.58 16.38
N LYS A 153 33.68 15.86 15.51
CA LYS A 153 33.87 14.40 15.65
C LYS A 153 34.61 14.06 16.95
N GLU A 154 35.68 14.79 17.27
CA GLU A 154 36.44 14.61 18.51
C GLU A 154 35.59 14.83 19.77
N ALA A 155 34.63 15.76 19.70
CA ALA A 155 33.71 16.08 20.78
C ALA A 155 32.49 15.13 20.85
N GLY A 156 32.34 14.18 19.91
CA GLY A 156 31.19 13.27 19.86
C GLY A 156 29.88 13.94 19.41
N VAL A 157 29.98 15.08 18.72
CA VAL A 157 28.83 15.80 18.15
C VAL A 157 28.29 15.04 16.94
N LEU A 158 26.96 14.99 16.79
CA LEU A 158 26.31 14.34 15.65
C LEU A 158 26.63 15.08 14.34
N LEU A 159 27.20 14.38 13.36
CA LEU A 159 27.59 14.98 12.07
C LEU A 159 26.58 14.66 10.97
N SER A 160 25.98 15.71 10.39
CA SER A 160 25.08 15.64 9.25
C SER A 160 25.75 16.21 7.99
N PHE A 161 25.72 15.47 6.90
CA PHE A 161 26.36 15.86 5.64
C PHE A 161 25.37 15.80 4.46
N ASP A 162 25.37 16.86 3.65
CA ASP A 162 24.70 16.93 2.35
C ASP A 162 25.73 17.27 1.25
N PRO A 163 26.04 16.37 0.30
CA PRO A 163 26.95 16.67 -0.79
C PRO A 163 26.55 17.91 -1.59
N ASN A 164 25.26 18.12 -1.85
CA ASN A 164 24.69 19.22 -2.63
C ASN A 164 25.56 19.64 -3.84
N ILE A 165 25.87 18.71 -4.73
CA ILE A 165 26.92 18.89 -5.75
C ILE A 165 26.57 20.03 -6.72
N ARG A 166 27.51 20.95 -6.94
CA ARG A 166 27.45 21.98 -7.99
C ARG A 166 28.73 21.94 -8.82
N PHE A 167 28.73 21.17 -9.90
CA PHE A 167 29.92 20.96 -10.73
C PHE A 167 30.58 22.25 -11.23
N ALA A 168 29.80 23.32 -11.45
CA ALA A 168 30.32 24.63 -11.89
C ALA A 168 31.26 25.32 -10.87
N LEU A 169 31.26 24.86 -9.61
CA LEU A 169 32.07 25.43 -8.53
C LEU A 169 33.34 24.62 -8.22
N TRP A 170 33.56 23.50 -8.91
CA TRP A 170 34.72 22.63 -8.72
C TRP A 170 35.66 22.73 -9.93
N GLU A 171 36.97 22.63 -9.71
CA GLU A 171 37.95 22.61 -10.82
C GLU A 171 37.80 21.36 -11.68
N SER A 172 37.41 20.24 -11.06
CA SER A 172 37.11 18.99 -11.76
C SER A 172 36.10 18.13 -11.01
N LYS A 173 35.42 17.23 -11.74
CA LYS A 173 34.54 16.21 -11.12
C LYS A 173 35.29 15.31 -10.15
N GLU A 174 36.57 15.04 -10.42
CA GLU A 174 37.43 14.23 -9.57
C GLU A 174 37.71 14.92 -8.23
N GLU A 175 38.03 16.22 -8.25
CA GLU A 175 38.20 17.00 -7.01
C GLU A 175 36.90 17.07 -6.19
N ALA A 176 35.76 17.25 -6.86
CA ALA A 176 34.45 17.21 -6.21
C ALA A 176 34.24 15.87 -5.49
N LYS A 177 34.44 14.76 -6.21
CA LYS A 177 34.30 13.41 -5.67
C LYS A 177 35.21 13.19 -4.46
N GLN A 178 36.48 13.58 -4.54
CA GLN A 178 37.44 13.43 -3.42
C GLN A 178 37.00 14.18 -2.14
N ASN A 179 36.48 15.41 -2.28
CA ASN A 179 36.01 16.17 -1.13
C ASN A 179 34.68 15.64 -0.56
N ILE A 180 33.80 15.11 -1.41
CA ILE A 180 32.55 14.49 -0.98
C ILE A 180 32.83 13.19 -0.21
N LEU A 181 33.72 12.33 -0.72
CA LEU A 181 34.15 11.11 -0.03
C LEU A 181 34.82 11.43 1.32
N TRP A 182 35.55 12.56 1.40
CA TRP A 182 36.07 13.05 2.68
C TRP A 182 34.94 13.40 3.65
N GLY A 183 33.89 14.09 3.20
CA GLY A 183 32.72 14.41 4.05
C GLY A 183 31.99 13.15 4.53
N MET A 184 31.73 12.19 3.63
CA MET A 184 31.09 10.91 3.93
C MET A 184 31.83 10.12 5.01
N LYS A 185 33.17 10.18 5.03
CA LYS A 185 33.99 9.52 6.06
C LYS A 185 33.68 9.97 7.50
N TYR A 186 33.21 11.21 7.69
CA TYR A 186 32.93 11.75 9.03
C TYR A 186 31.44 11.75 9.38
N ALA A 187 30.56 11.64 8.37
CA ALA A 187 29.12 11.75 8.53
C ALA A 187 28.54 10.60 9.37
N ASP A 188 27.67 10.96 10.31
CA ASP A 188 26.78 10.02 11.01
C ASP A 188 25.42 9.95 10.29
N ILE A 189 24.99 11.08 9.71
CA ILE A 189 23.81 11.21 8.86
C ILE A 189 24.24 11.72 7.48
N LEU A 190 23.84 11.02 6.43
CA LEU A 190 24.01 11.43 5.03
C LEU A 190 22.64 11.61 4.37
N LYS A 191 22.37 12.81 3.87
CA LYS A 191 21.31 13.02 2.87
C LYS A 191 21.96 13.11 1.49
N ILE A 192 21.41 12.42 0.51
CA ILE A 192 21.93 12.36 -0.86
C ILE A 192 20.78 12.25 -1.85
N SER A 193 20.90 12.85 -3.04
CA SER A 193 19.92 12.63 -4.11
C SER A 193 20.20 11.35 -4.92
N GLU A 194 19.25 10.90 -5.73
CA GLU A 194 19.46 9.78 -6.68
C GLU A 194 20.64 10.06 -7.63
N ASP A 195 20.71 11.29 -8.17
CA ASP A 195 21.78 11.71 -9.09
C ASP A 195 23.16 11.71 -8.40
N GLU A 196 23.22 12.16 -7.16
CA GLU A 196 24.45 12.19 -6.37
C GLU A 196 24.88 10.79 -5.98
N LEU A 197 23.94 9.93 -5.59
CA LEU A 197 24.19 8.52 -5.30
C LEU A 197 24.79 7.83 -6.52
N HIS A 198 24.19 8.04 -7.69
CA HIS A 198 24.68 7.52 -8.95
C HIS A 198 26.08 8.03 -9.29
N PHE A 199 26.33 9.34 -9.13
CA PHE A 199 27.65 9.91 -9.39
C PHE A 199 28.76 9.30 -8.50
N ILE A 200 28.45 9.01 -7.23
CA ILE A 200 29.42 8.49 -6.28
C ILE A 200 29.65 6.98 -6.47
N THR A 201 28.58 6.20 -6.57
CA THR A 201 28.62 4.73 -6.57
C THR A 201 28.70 4.13 -7.97
N GLY A 202 28.16 4.82 -8.98
CA GLY A 202 28.02 4.33 -10.35
C GLY A 202 26.75 3.49 -10.59
N THR A 203 25.92 3.25 -9.56
CA THR A 203 24.65 2.50 -9.68
C THR A 203 23.45 3.43 -9.59
N THR A 204 22.36 3.09 -10.28
CA THR A 204 21.05 3.75 -10.13
C THR A 204 20.14 3.01 -9.15
N ASP A 205 20.57 1.84 -8.68
CA ASP A 205 19.90 1.09 -7.62
C ASP A 205 20.15 1.76 -6.27
N VAL A 206 19.08 2.32 -5.70
CA VAL A 206 19.10 3.09 -4.46
C VAL A 206 19.46 2.21 -3.25
N GLU A 207 18.95 0.98 -3.20
CA GLU A 207 19.14 0.06 -2.08
C GLU A 207 20.58 -0.44 -2.04
N LYS A 208 21.08 -0.86 -3.21
CA LYS A 208 22.47 -1.28 -3.38
C LYS A 208 23.44 -0.13 -3.15
N GLY A 209 23.21 1.02 -3.79
CA GLY A 209 24.09 2.18 -3.67
C GLY A 209 24.17 2.70 -2.23
N SER A 210 23.04 2.76 -1.53
CA SER A 210 23.04 3.17 -0.11
C SER A 210 23.72 2.14 0.79
N LEU A 211 23.57 0.84 0.52
CA LEU A 211 24.27 -0.23 1.25
C LEU A 211 25.79 -0.15 1.05
N GLU A 212 26.25 0.07 -0.19
CA GLU A 212 27.68 0.27 -0.51
C GLU A 212 28.26 1.44 0.29
N LEU A 213 27.57 2.59 0.31
CA LEU A 213 28.00 3.75 1.09
C LEU A 213 28.01 3.47 2.60
N GLN A 214 26.99 2.78 3.13
CA GLN A 214 26.95 2.43 4.55
C GLN A 214 28.12 1.53 4.93
N GLN A 215 28.40 0.50 4.14
CA GLN A 215 29.49 -0.45 4.43
C GLN A 215 30.87 0.21 4.28
N GLN A 216 31.04 1.07 3.27
CA GLN A 216 32.32 1.71 3.00
C GLN A 216 32.69 2.76 4.07
N PHE A 217 31.72 3.53 4.55
CA PHE A 217 31.96 4.68 5.42
C PHE A 217 31.47 4.51 6.86
N GLY A 218 30.69 3.46 7.15
CA GLY A 218 30.13 3.24 8.49
C GLY A 218 29.08 4.27 8.89
N ILE A 219 28.35 4.84 7.92
CA ILE A 219 27.37 5.90 8.15
C ILE A 219 26.11 5.31 8.82
N ALA A 220 25.70 5.88 9.95
CA ALA A 220 24.60 5.34 10.76
C ALA A 220 23.22 5.53 10.09
N GLY A 221 23.00 6.68 9.45
CA GLY A 221 21.76 7.01 8.73
C GLY A 221 22.03 7.51 7.32
N ILE A 222 21.49 6.84 6.31
CA ILE A 222 21.52 7.29 4.91
C ILE A 222 20.10 7.54 4.44
N PHE A 223 19.87 8.71 3.85
CA PHE A 223 18.56 9.15 3.37
C PHE A 223 18.69 9.59 1.91
N VAL A 224 18.14 8.80 1.00
CA VAL A 224 18.14 9.08 -0.43
C VAL A 224 16.83 9.78 -0.79
N THR A 225 16.89 11.04 -1.20
CA THR A 225 15.70 11.82 -1.58
C THR A 225 15.30 11.52 -3.02
N LEU A 226 14.03 11.22 -3.25
CA LEU A 226 13.46 10.72 -4.52
C LEU A 226 12.46 11.72 -5.13
N ALA A 227 12.75 13.02 -5.02
CA ALA A 227 11.87 14.12 -5.43
C ALA A 227 10.44 13.98 -4.85
N GLU A 228 9.40 14.10 -5.68
CA GLU A 228 7.99 14.01 -5.26
C GLU A 228 7.58 12.63 -4.72
N LYS A 229 8.40 11.59 -4.94
CA LYS A 229 8.14 10.22 -4.47
C LYS A 229 8.48 10.04 -2.99
N GLY A 230 9.20 10.98 -2.37
CA GLY A 230 9.59 10.93 -0.96
C GLY A 230 11.05 10.55 -0.77
N CYS A 231 11.33 9.53 0.04
CA CYS A 231 12.71 9.10 0.30
C CYS A 231 12.84 7.59 0.53
N TYR A 232 14.03 7.07 0.28
CA TYR A 232 14.51 5.79 0.82
C TYR A 232 15.42 6.06 2.02
N TYR A 233 15.37 5.21 3.04
CA TYR A 233 16.23 5.34 4.22
C TYR A 233 16.94 4.03 4.55
N ARG A 234 18.11 4.15 5.19
CA ARG A 234 18.80 3.07 5.90
C ARG A 234 19.26 3.59 7.25
N LEU A 235 18.67 3.10 8.34
CA LEU A 235 18.91 3.58 9.71
C LEU A 235 18.56 2.50 10.74
N ALA A 236 19.40 2.32 11.76
CA ALA A 236 19.16 1.40 12.89
C ALA A 236 18.88 -0.07 12.50
N GLY A 237 19.46 -0.55 11.39
CA GLY A 237 19.18 -1.90 10.86
C GLY A 237 17.84 -2.04 10.16
N HIS A 238 17.12 -0.94 9.95
CA HIS A 238 15.91 -0.87 9.14
C HIS A 238 16.21 -0.10 7.85
N ASP A 239 15.50 -0.46 6.79
CA ASP A 239 15.47 0.30 5.55
C ASP A 239 14.09 0.20 4.87
N GLY A 240 13.88 1.07 3.89
CA GLY A 240 12.66 1.09 3.10
C GLY A 240 12.31 2.47 2.56
N TYR A 241 11.17 2.55 1.87
CA TYR A 241 10.65 3.77 1.29
C TYR A 241 9.62 4.44 2.20
N VAL A 242 9.65 5.77 2.24
CA VAL A 242 8.61 6.59 2.88
C VAL A 242 8.06 7.55 1.83
N PRO A 243 6.74 7.52 1.55
CA PRO A 243 6.15 8.26 0.44
C PRO A 243 6.20 9.78 0.66
N GLY A 244 6.29 10.50 -0.45
CA GLY A 244 6.20 11.96 -0.51
C GLY A 244 4.77 12.49 -0.41
N PHE A 245 4.62 13.82 -0.42
CA PHE A 245 3.33 14.50 -0.40
C PHE A 245 3.07 15.12 -1.78
N GLN A 246 1.89 14.83 -2.35
CA GLN A 246 1.47 15.41 -3.63
C GLN A 246 1.00 16.85 -3.40
N VAL A 247 1.74 17.81 -3.96
CA VAL A 247 1.46 19.25 -3.86
C VAL A 247 1.69 19.93 -5.21
N GLU A 248 1.06 21.07 -5.44
CA GLU A 248 1.34 21.91 -6.61
C GLU A 248 2.67 22.66 -6.39
N ALA A 249 3.73 22.20 -7.07
CA ALA A 249 5.06 22.78 -6.93
C ALA A 249 5.19 24.08 -7.75
N ILE A 250 5.56 25.18 -7.07
CA ILE A 250 5.89 26.48 -7.65
C ILE A 250 7.41 26.62 -7.83
N ASP A 251 8.19 26.17 -6.84
CA ASP A 251 9.65 26.33 -6.81
C ASP A 251 10.29 25.24 -5.96
N THR A 252 11.08 24.35 -6.56
CA THR A 252 11.68 23.20 -5.86
C THR A 252 12.93 23.57 -5.03
N THR A 253 13.37 24.84 -5.03
CA THR A 253 14.56 25.27 -4.29
C THR A 253 14.41 25.02 -2.79
N GLY A 254 15.39 24.35 -2.19
CA GLY A 254 15.44 24.14 -0.75
C GLY A 254 14.57 23.00 -0.24
N ALA A 255 13.88 22.24 -1.09
CA ALA A 255 13.09 21.09 -0.67
C ALA A 255 13.94 20.04 0.08
N GLY A 256 15.14 19.73 -0.44
CA GLY A 256 16.09 18.82 0.21
C GLY A 256 16.65 19.37 1.52
N ASP A 257 16.90 20.67 1.59
CA ASP A 257 17.38 21.35 2.79
C ASP A 257 16.31 21.35 3.90
N ALA A 258 15.06 21.59 3.51
CA ALA A 258 13.90 21.54 4.39
C ALA A 258 13.64 20.13 4.91
N PHE A 259 13.72 19.13 4.04
CA PHE A 259 13.67 17.71 4.42
C PHE A 259 14.72 17.41 5.49
N LEU A 260 15.98 17.78 5.24
CA LEU A 260 17.08 17.50 6.16
C LEU A 260 16.93 18.26 7.49
N GLY A 261 16.52 19.54 7.45
CA GLY A 261 16.23 20.33 8.65
C GLY A 261 15.10 19.72 9.49
N CYS A 262 14.01 19.28 8.85
CA CYS A 262 12.89 18.63 9.52
C CYS A 262 13.28 17.26 10.13
N LEU A 263 14.10 16.49 9.42
CA LEU A 263 14.62 15.22 9.90
C LEU A 263 15.52 15.42 11.13
N LEU A 264 16.47 16.35 11.07
CA LEU A 264 17.35 16.67 12.20
C LEU A 264 16.56 17.16 13.41
N TYR A 265 15.54 18.01 13.21
CA TYR A 265 14.63 18.42 14.28
C TYR A 265 13.99 17.23 14.99
N LYS A 266 13.46 16.27 14.24
CA LYS A 266 12.80 15.09 14.81
C LYS A 266 13.77 14.15 15.52
N ILE A 267 14.96 13.93 14.95
CA ILE A 267 16.02 13.12 15.56
C ILE A 267 16.43 13.71 16.91
N LEU A 268 16.71 15.02 16.95
CA LEU A 268 17.13 15.70 18.18
C LEU A 268 16.01 15.70 19.23
N LYS A 269 14.75 15.86 18.81
CA LYS A 269 13.59 15.83 19.70
C LYS A 269 13.32 14.45 20.30
N ALA A 270 13.68 13.37 19.60
CA ALA A 270 13.49 12.01 20.09
C ALA A 270 14.39 11.68 21.29
N GLY A 271 15.56 12.34 21.40
CA GLY A 271 16.44 12.23 22.57
C GLY A 271 17.06 10.84 22.79
N VAL A 272 17.04 9.98 21.77
CA VAL A 272 17.62 8.62 21.80
C VAL A 272 18.74 8.49 20.77
N SER A 273 19.61 7.49 20.95
CA SER A 273 20.64 7.20 19.95
C SER A 273 20.01 6.74 18.64
N LEU A 274 20.64 7.08 17.50
CA LEU A 274 20.18 6.68 16.17
C LEU A 274 19.92 5.17 16.07
N ASN A 275 20.76 4.34 16.67
CA ASN A 275 20.65 2.88 16.63
C ASN A 275 19.52 2.30 17.51
N GLN A 276 18.83 3.13 18.28
CA GLN A 276 17.72 2.74 19.16
C GLN A 276 16.36 3.15 18.59
N LEU A 277 16.33 3.80 17.43
CA LEU A 277 15.08 4.21 16.80
C LEU A 277 14.34 3.00 16.24
N THR A 278 13.08 2.85 16.63
CA THR A 278 12.18 1.83 16.06
C THR A 278 11.77 2.20 14.64
N LYS A 279 11.45 1.20 13.81
CA LYS A 279 10.91 1.43 12.46
C LYS A 279 9.74 2.42 12.42
N GLN A 280 8.81 2.33 13.38
CA GLN A 280 7.67 3.24 13.46
C GLN A 280 8.09 4.69 13.73
N GLN A 281 9.03 4.91 14.65
CA GLN A 281 9.59 6.24 14.91
C GLN A 281 10.25 6.78 13.65
N ILE A 282 11.09 5.99 12.98
CA ILE A 282 11.79 6.39 11.75
C ILE A 282 10.80 6.83 10.67
N ILE A 283 9.77 6.02 10.39
CA ILE A 283 8.72 6.37 9.43
C ILE A 283 8.06 7.70 9.82
N GLY A 284 7.66 7.87 11.07
CA GLY A 284 7.05 9.13 11.53
C GLY A 284 7.96 10.36 11.38
N MET A 285 9.28 10.21 11.58
CA MET A 285 10.25 11.29 11.33
C MET A 285 10.35 11.62 9.85
N LEU A 286 10.38 10.61 8.99
CA LEU A 286 10.53 10.76 7.54
C LEU A 286 9.25 11.27 6.88
N THR A 287 8.06 10.88 7.36
CA THR A 287 6.79 11.49 6.93
C THR A 287 6.79 12.98 7.22
N PHE A 288 7.24 13.39 8.41
CA PHE A 288 7.36 14.80 8.77
C PHE A 288 8.38 15.54 7.89
N ALA A 289 9.52 14.89 7.60
CA ALA A 289 10.55 15.46 6.73
C ALA A 289 10.09 15.61 5.27
N ASN A 290 9.42 14.59 4.71
CA ASN A 290 8.83 14.63 3.37
C ASN A 290 7.76 15.73 3.27
N ALA A 291 6.88 15.86 4.27
CA ALA A 291 5.89 16.94 4.33
C ALA A 291 6.55 18.33 4.36
N GLY A 292 7.61 18.49 5.16
CA GLY A 292 8.38 19.74 5.21
C GLY A 292 9.03 20.08 3.86
N GLY A 293 9.64 19.09 3.21
CA GLY A 293 10.21 19.24 1.85
C GLY A 293 9.16 19.65 0.82
N ALA A 294 7.99 18.99 0.82
CA ALA A 294 6.90 19.28 -0.10
C ALA A 294 6.32 20.69 0.12
N LEU A 295 6.09 21.11 1.37
CA LEU A 295 5.55 22.44 1.69
C LEU A 295 6.41 23.58 1.16
N VAL A 296 7.75 23.44 1.24
CA VAL A 296 8.66 24.43 0.66
C VAL A 296 8.43 24.60 -0.84
N THR A 297 8.13 23.52 -1.56
CA THR A 297 7.93 23.61 -3.00
C THR A 297 6.69 24.40 -3.42
N THR A 298 5.74 24.60 -2.52
CA THR A 298 4.50 25.37 -2.77
C THR A 298 4.71 26.89 -2.71
N ARG A 299 5.94 27.35 -2.47
CA ARG A 299 6.30 28.76 -2.23
C ARG A 299 7.56 29.10 -3.01
N LYS A 300 7.73 30.37 -3.36
CA LYS A 300 8.96 30.86 -4.00
C LYS A 300 10.09 31.06 -2.99
N GLY A 301 11.31 30.76 -3.41
CA GLY A 301 12.52 30.90 -2.60
C GLY A 301 12.65 29.78 -1.56
N ALA A 302 13.84 29.62 -0.99
CA ALA A 302 14.12 28.57 0.00
C ALA A 302 14.14 29.12 1.44
N LEU A 303 15.06 30.04 1.73
CA LEU A 303 15.38 30.44 3.11
C LEU A 303 14.18 31.03 3.87
N GLN A 304 13.32 31.78 3.18
CA GLN A 304 12.13 32.41 3.76
C GLN A 304 10.87 31.54 3.72
N SER A 305 10.85 30.48 2.90
CA SER A 305 9.68 29.62 2.69
C SER A 305 9.59 28.44 3.65
N MET A 306 10.64 28.23 4.46
CA MET A 306 10.73 27.13 5.42
C MET A 306 9.47 27.00 6.30
N PRO A 307 8.93 25.78 6.45
CA PRO A 307 7.65 25.57 7.10
C PRO A 307 7.76 25.56 8.62
N THR A 308 6.63 25.80 9.28
CA THR A 308 6.45 25.66 10.72
C THR A 308 5.94 24.25 11.07
N THR A 309 6.01 23.88 12.36
CA THR A 309 5.47 22.58 12.82
C THR A 309 3.96 22.47 12.59
N ASP A 310 3.23 23.57 12.74
CA ASP A 310 1.77 23.60 12.54
C ASP A 310 1.41 23.38 11.07
N GLU A 311 2.12 24.02 10.14
CA GLU A 311 1.91 23.81 8.70
C GLU A 311 2.21 22.37 8.28
N ILE A 312 3.32 21.79 8.78
CA ILE A 312 3.66 20.38 8.51
C ILE A 312 2.61 19.44 9.10
N THR A 313 2.16 19.70 10.32
CA THR A 313 1.13 18.87 10.96
C THR A 313 -0.20 19.00 10.22
N GLN A 314 -0.55 20.20 9.76
CA GLN A 314 -1.77 20.47 9.03
C GLN A 314 -1.77 19.77 7.67
N ILE A 315 -0.69 19.81 6.89
CA ILE A 315 -0.66 19.06 5.61
C ILE A 315 -0.73 17.55 5.84
N ILE A 316 -0.07 17.03 6.88
CA ILE A 316 -0.20 15.60 7.24
C ILE A 316 -1.66 15.26 7.58
N ILE A 317 -2.32 16.09 8.39
CA ILE A 317 -3.73 15.92 8.74
C ILE A 317 -4.65 16.09 7.52
N GLU A 318 -4.41 17.06 6.65
CA GLU A 318 -5.22 17.34 5.47
C GLU A 318 -5.08 16.26 4.40
N THR A 319 -3.87 15.75 4.18
CA THR A 319 -3.66 14.55 3.37
C THR A 319 -4.42 13.39 3.97
N ASN A 320 -4.35 13.17 5.29
CA ASN A 320 -5.13 12.13 5.96
C ASN A 320 -6.67 12.38 5.90
N LYS A 321 -7.14 13.65 5.83
CA LYS A 321 -8.57 14.02 5.75
C LYS A 321 -9.14 14.02 4.34
N GLN A 322 -8.38 14.42 3.32
CA GLN A 322 -8.76 14.24 1.91
C GLN A 322 -8.87 12.76 1.54
N HIS A 323 -8.27 11.90 2.37
CA HIS A 323 -8.39 10.46 2.34
C HIS A 323 -9.63 9.89 3.08
N ASP A 324 -10.47 10.73 3.70
CA ASP A 324 -11.43 10.32 4.73
C ASP A 324 -12.91 10.59 4.35
N ASP A 325 -13.35 10.25 3.12
CA ASP A 325 -14.76 9.85 2.93
C ASP A 325 -14.91 8.35 3.23
N ASP A 326 -14.56 7.98 4.46
CA ASP A 326 -14.60 6.60 4.99
C ASP A 326 -16.03 6.07 5.14
N ARG A 327 -17.04 6.80 4.65
CA ARG A 327 -18.45 6.40 4.71
C ARG A 327 -18.72 5.06 4.01
N PHE A 328 -17.92 4.72 3.01
CA PHE A 328 -18.01 3.44 2.29
C PHE A 328 -17.08 2.36 2.85
N ARG A 329 -16.28 2.67 3.87
CA ARG A 329 -15.39 1.68 4.46
C ARG A 329 -16.19 0.51 5.02
N PRO A 330 -15.88 -0.74 4.66
CA PRO A 330 -16.56 -1.86 5.24
C PRO A 330 -16.40 -1.86 6.76
N GLY A 331 -17.50 -2.14 7.43
CA GLY A 331 -17.59 -2.27 8.86
C GLY A 331 -17.12 -3.63 9.34
N PHE A 332 -17.21 -4.68 8.53
CA PHE A 332 -16.82 -6.04 8.90
C PHE A 332 -16.12 -6.86 7.78
N HIS A 333 -15.93 -6.29 6.59
CA HIS A 333 -15.04 -6.88 5.58
C HIS A 333 -13.60 -6.36 5.73
N PHE A 334 -12.62 -7.15 5.30
CA PHE A 334 -11.24 -6.70 5.24
C PHE A 334 -11.03 -5.71 4.08
N SER A 335 -10.21 -4.69 4.31
CA SER A 335 -9.81 -3.66 3.35
C SER A 335 -8.38 -3.21 3.69
N PRO A 336 -7.56 -2.73 2.74
CA PRO A 336 -6.25 -2.19 3.06
C PRO A 336 -6.40 -0.86 3.82
N HIS A 337 -5.48 -0.49 4.71
CA HIS A 337 -5.58 0.80 5.42
C HIS A 337 -5.70 1.98 4.43
N SER A 338 -4.91 1.96 3.36
CA SER A 338 -4.97 2.92 2.25
C SER A 338 -4.61 2.24 0.94
N HIS A 339 -4.75 2.97 -0.16
CA HIS A 339 -4.35 2.60 -1.52
C HIS A 339 -5.06 1.36 -2.06
N TRP A 340 -4.43 0.60 -2.95
CA TRP A 340 -5.07 -0.45 -3.74
C TRP A 340 -4.92 -1.84 -3.13
N LEU A 341 -5.98 -2.63 -3.13
CA LEU A 341 -5.99 -4.07 -2.88
C LEU A 341 -6.77 -4.80 -3.98
N ASN A 342 -6.22 -5.92 -4.46
CA ASN A 342 -6.97 -6.91 -5.24
C ASN A 342 -6.89 -8.32 -4.62
N ASP A 343 -6.33 -9.28 -5.33
CA ASP A 343 -6.44 -10.71 -5.05
C ASP A 343 -5.96 -11.07 -3.64
N PRO A 344 -6.67 -11.94 -2.91
CA PRO A 344 -6.11 -12.60 -1.74
C PRO A 344 -4.99 -13.54 -2.17
N ASN A 345 -3.91 -13.55 -1.39
CA ASN A 345 -2.73 -14.36 -1.64
C ASN A 345 -2.28 -15.07 -0.37
N GLY A 346 -1.45 -16.10 -0.53
CA GLY A 346 -0.68 -16.64 0.58
C GLY A 346 -1.52 -17.16 1.77
N LEU A 347 -2.78 -17.52 1.55
CA LEU A 347 -3.69 -17.88 2.64
C LEU A 347 -3.21 -19.17 3.31
N VAL A 348 -2.67 -19.05 4.52
CA VAL A 348 -2.15 -20.17 5.32
C VAL A 348 -2.57 -20.02 6.77
N TYR A 349 -3.01 -21.10 7.39
CA TYR A 349 -3.18 -21.17 8.83
C TYR A 349 -1.90 -21.74 9.45
N TYR A 350 -1.25 -20.98 10.32
CA TYR A 350 0.02 -21.39 10.91
C TYR A 350 0.08 -20.97 12.38
N GLU A 351 0.40 -21.93 13.25
CA GLU A 351 0.59 -21.73 14.69
C GLU A 351 -0.52 -20.91 15.39
N GLY A 352 -1.79 -21.17 15.05
CA GLY A 352 -2.94 -20.52 15.70
C GLY A 352 -3.49 -19.30 14.97
N VAL A 353 -2.90 -18.92 13.83
CA VAL A 353 -3.18 -17.65 13.14
C VAL A 353 -3.50 -17.90 11.67
N TYR A 354 -4.55 -17.27 11.18
CA TYR A 354 -4.87 -17.14 9.76
C TYR A 354 -4.10 -15.98 9.15
N HIS A 355 -3.28 -16.27 8.14
CA HIS A 355 -2.59 -15.24 7.36
C HIS A 355 -3.43 -14.87 6.14
N LEU A 356 -3.60 -13.57 5.90
CA LEU A 356 -4.18 -13.00 4.70
C LEU A 356 -3.11 -12.12 4.04
N PHE A 357 -2.46 -12.63 3.01
CA PHE A 357 -1.70 -11.78 2.10
C PHE A 357 -2.61 -11.30 0.98
N TYR A 358 -2.21 -10.26 0.28
CA TYR A 358 -3.01 -9.73 -0.82
C TYR A 358 -2.18 -8.87 -1.77
N GLN A 359 -2.57 -8.82 -3.03
CA GLN A 359 -1.98 -7.91 -4.01
C GLN A 359 -2.23 -6.47 -3.57
N HIS A 360 -1.15 -5.68 -3.45
CA HIS A 360 -1.18 -4.33 -2.91
C HIS A 360 -0.35 -3.34 -3.73
N HIS A 361 -0.87 -2.14 -3.98
CA HIS A 361 -0.07 -1.01 -4.45
C HIS A 361 0.02 0.03 -3.32
N PRO A 362 1.15 0.16 -2.62
CA PRO A 362 1.26 1.04 -1.46
C PRO A 362 1.39 2.53 -1.78
N TYR A 363 1.40 2.91 -3.07
CA TYR A 363 1.66 4.28 -3.50
C TYR A 363 0.52 4.92 -4.28
N SER A 364 -0.53 4.15 -4.62
CA SER A 364 -1.68 4.66 -5.35
C SER A 364 -2.92 3.81 -5.09
N ASN A 365 -4.09 4.43 -5.10
CA ASN A 365 -5.38 3.75 -5.08
C ASN A 365 -5.77 3.17 -6.46
N GLN A 366 -4.82 2.98 -7.37
CA GLN A 366 -5.00 2.32 -8.66
C GLN A 366 -4.00 1.18 -8.78
N TRP A 367 -4.31 0.22 -9.65
CA TRP A 367 -3.40 -0.87 -9.95
C TRP A 367 -2.05 -0.37 -10.49
N GLY A 368 -0.95 -1.04 -10.15
CA GLY A 368 0.41 -0.59 -10.47
C GLY A 368 1.47 -1.64 -10.12
N PRO A 369 2.72 -1.24 -9.80
CA PRO A 369 3.74 -2.16 -9.31
C PRO A 369 3.28 -2.86 -8.03
N MET A 370 2.92 -4.14 -8.18
CA MET A 370 2.31 -4.92 -7.13
C MET A 370 3.31 -5.42 -6.08
N HIS A 371 2.85 -5.42 -4.84
CA HIS A 371 3.49 -5.96 -3.65
C HIS A 371 2.54 -7.00 -3.03
N TRP A 372 3.02 -7.78 -2.07
CA TRP A 372 2.13 -8.51 -1.15
C TRP A 372 1.95 -7.73 0.15
N GLY A 373 0.76 -7.17 0.36
CA GLY A 373 0.33 -6.73 1.69
C GLY A 373 0.06 -7.93 2.60
N HIS A 374 -0.07 -7.68 3.91
CA HIS A 374 -0.23 -8.75 4.89
C HIS A 374 -1.13 -8.31 6.05
N ALA A 375 -2.03 -9.19 6.46
CA ALA A 375 -2.78 -9.12 7.70
C ALA A 375 -2.89 -10.50 8.33
N VAL A 376 -3.15 -10.52 9.64
CA VAL A 376 -3.34 -11.74 10.41
C VAL A 376 -4.60 -11.68 11.26
N SER A 377 -5.21 -12.84 11.52
CA SER A 377 -6.38 -12.97 12.39
C SER A 377 -6.36 -14.30 13.13
N GLN A 378 -6.94 -14.34 14.33
CA GLN A 378 -7.18 -15.59 15.05
C GLN A 378 -8.57 -16.18 14.77
N ASP A 379 -9.47 -15.40 14.18
CA ASP A 379 -10.89 -15.75 14.05
C ASP A 379 -11.48 -15.45 12.66
N LEU A 380 -10.64 -15.06 11.68
CA LEU A 380 -11.04 -14.66 10.33
C LEU A 380 -11.88 -13.36 10.25
N VAL A 381 -12.10 -12.68 11.39
CA VAL A 381 -12.97 -11.51 11.50
C VAL A 381 -12.18 -10.29 11.91
N HIS A 382 -11.43 -10.38 13.00
CA HIS A 382 -10.62 -9.29 13.52
C HIS A 382 -9.21 -9.38 12.94
N TRP A 383 -8.90 -8.47 12.03
CA TRP A 383 -7.64 -8.45 11.29
C TRP A 383 -6.66 -7.42 11.87
N GLU A 384 -5.44 -7.84 12.12
CA GLU A 384 -4.30 -6.98 12.42
C GLU A 384 -3.48 -6.77 11.14
N HIS A 385 -3.29 -5.52 10.72
CA HIS A 385 -2.45 -5.20 9.58
C HIS A 385 -0.97 -5.35 9.93
N MET A 386 -0.26 -6.10 9.10
CA MET A 386 1.18 -6.33 9.21
C MET A 386 1.93 -5.48 8.18
N PRO A 387 3.25 -5.30 8.33
CA PRO A 387 4.08 -4.71 7.28
C PRO A 387 3.94 -5.47 5.95
N ILE A 388 4.19 -4.78 4.83
CA ILE A 388 4.26 -5.41 3.50
C ILE A 388 5.24 -6.59 3.54
N ALA A 389 4.79 -7.74 3.04
CA ALA A 389 5.53 -8.99 3.09
C ALA A 389 6.55 -9.12 1.96
N LEU A 390 6.16 -8.81 0.71
CA LEU A 390 7.01 -8.91 -0.47
C LEU A 390 6.97 -7.61 -1.26
N PHE A 391 8.15 -7.04 -1.50
CA PHE A 391 8.37 -5.88 -2.36
C PHE A 391 8.85 -6.33 -3.75
N PRO A 392 8.56 -5.59 -4.84
CA PRO A 392 9.23 -5.76 -6.13
C PRO A 392 10.76 -5.76 -6.00
N ASP A 393 11.45 -6.45 -6.92
CA ASP A 393 12.92 -6.45 -7.02
C ASP A 393 13.36 -6.41 -8.49
N GLU A 394 14.61 -6.78 -8.79
CA GLU A 394 15.15 -6.84 -10.16
C GLU A 394 14.39 -7.78 -11.11
N HIS A 395 13.59 -8.72 -10.59
CA HIS A 395 12.74 -9.62 -11.37
C HIS A 395 11.35 -9.04 -11.67
N GLY A 396 11.00 -7.89 -11.08
CA GLY A 396 9.78 -7.14 -11.37
C GLY A 396 8.78 -7.10 -10.22
N ALA A 397 7.52 -6.84 -10.57
CA ALA A 397 6.41 -6.76 -9.63
C ALA A 397 6.06 -8.13 -9.05
N ILE A 398 5.47 -8.13 -7.85
CA ILE A 398 5.02 -9.34 -7.15
C ILE A 398 3.54 -9.55 -7.45
N PHE A 399 3.25 -10.56 -8.28
CA PHE A 399 1.90 -10.98 -8.64
C PHE A 399 1.43 -12.11 -7.71
N SER A 400 0.16 -12.51 -7.88
CA SER A 400 -0.55 -13.44 -7.02
C SER A 400 0.12 -14.80 -6.86
N GLY A 401 -0.29 -15.52 -5.82
CA GLY A 401 0.27 -16.82 -5.46
C GLY A 401 -0.21 -17.33 -4.10
N CYS A 402 0.47 -18.34 -3.58
CA CYS A 402 0.05 -19.08 -2.38
C CYS A 402 1.16 -19.19 -1.34
N CYS A 403 0.80 -19.72 -0.17
CA CYS A 403 1.72 -20.01 0.92
C CYS A 403 1.41 -21.40 1.48
N VAL A 404 2.46 -22.13 1.84
CA VAL A 404 2.38 -23.47 2.44
C VAL A 404 3.31 -23.57 3.64
N VAL A 405 3.02 -24.51 4.54
CA VAL A 405 3.94 -24.87 5.62
C VAL A 405 4.81 -26.04 5.17
N ASP A 406 6.13 -25.85 5.13
CA ASP A 406 7.08 -26.91 4.80
C ASP A 406 7.46 -27.71 6.05
N TRP A 407 6.50 -28.49 6.57
CA TRP A 407 6.62 -29.26 7.81
C TRP A 407 7.85 -30.17 7.86
N ASN A 408 8.24 -30.73 6.72
CA ASN A 408 9.34 -31.68 6.61
C ASN A 408 10.66 -31.01 6.20
N ASN A 409 10.69 -29.69 6.04
CA ASN A 409 11.82 -28.95 5.48
C ASN A 409 12.31 -29.58 4.16
N SER A 410 11.37 -30.01 3.33
CA SER A 410 11.64 -30.63 2.02
C SER A 410 12.36 -29.67 1.08
N SER A 411 12.15 -28.36 1.27
CA SER A 411 12.89 -27.31 0.58
C SER A 411 14.35 -27.23 0.97
N GLY A 412 14.71 -27.63 2.20
CA GLY A 412 16.05 -27.43 2.75
C GLY A 412 16.41 -25.97 2.99
N LEU A 413 15.42 -25.07 3.11
CA LEU A 413 15.60 -23.64 3.35
C LEU A 413 15.61 -23.26 4.84
N PHE A 414 15.31 -24.21 5.72
CA PHE A 414 15.25 -23.98 7.17
C PHE A 414 16.36 -24.73 7.90
N ASP A 415 16.94 -24.12 8.94
CA ASP A 415 18.00 -24.72 9.75
C ASP A 415 17.42 -25.68 10.80
N GLY A 416 17.07 -26.90 10.37
CA GLY A 416 16.57 -27.96 11.24
C GLY A 416 15.18 -27.72 11.84
N SER A 417 14.43 -26.75 11.31
CA SER A 417 13.04 -26.46 11.66
C SER A 417 12.13 -26.52 10.42
N HIS A 418 10.85 -26.19 10.59
CA HIS A 418 9.91 -25.89 9.50
C HIS A 418 9.66 -24.38 9.42
N GLY A 419 8.99 -23.93 8.37
CA GLY A 419 8.55 -22.55 8.23
C GLY A 419 7.60 -22.38 7.06
N LEU A 420 7.30 -21.12 6.74
CA LEU A 420 6.38 -20.76 5.67
C LEU A 420 7.15 -20.56 4.36
N ILE A 421 6.58 -21.05 3.25
CA ILE A 421 7.06 -20.80 1.90
C ILE A 421 5.95 -20.16 1.09
N ALA A 422 6.22 -18.96 0.58
CA ALA A 422 5.39 -18.27 -0.39
C ALA A 422 5.87 -18.62 -1.80
N LEU A 423 4.96 -19.05 -2.66
CA LEU A 423 5.20 -19.21 -4.09
C LEU A 423 4.35 -18.18 -4.83
N PHE A 424 4.96 -17.39 -5.70
CA PHE A 424 4.35 -16.23 -6.31
C PHE A 424 4.88 -15.99 -7.72
N THR A 425 4.17 -15.18 -8.49
CA THR A 425 4.60 -14.79 -9.83
C THR A 425 5.41 -13.49 -9.79
N HIS A 426 6.61 -13.48 -10.35
CA HIS A 426 7.30 -12.25 -10.75
C HIS A 426 6.84 -11.83 -12.15
N ALA A 427 6.49 -10.56 -12.31
CA ALA A 427 6.04 -9.99 -13.57
C ALA A 427 6.87 -8.76 -13.97
N ASP A 428 7.44 -8.79 -15.18
CA ASP A 428 8.17 -7.68 -15.78
C ASP A 428 7.96 -7.61 -17.30
N ILE A 429 8.72 -6.74 -17.96
CA ILE A 429 8.84 -6.70 -19.41
C ILE A 429 10.16 -7.36 -19.80
N CYS A 430 10.10 -8.33 -20.70
CA CYS A 430 11.26 -9.00 -21.26
C CYS A 430 12.16 -7.99 -21.99
N PRO A 431 13.41 -7.75 -21.56
CA PRO A 431 14.28 -6.76 -22.17
C PRO A 431 14.58 -7.02 -23.65
N GLU A 432 14.63 -8.29 -24.06
CA GLU A 432 14.98 -8.70 -25.41
C GLU A 432 13.82 -8.56 -26.40
N THR A 433 12.59 -8.84 -25.96
CA THR A 433 11.40 -8.90 -26.84
C THR A 433 10.42 -7.77 -26.63
N GLY A 434 10.51 -7.04 -25.51
CA GLY A 434 9.55 -6.02 -25.09
C GLY A 434 8.18 -6.57 -24.71
N GLN A 435 8.00 -7.89 -24.61
CA GLN A 435 6.74 -8.52 -24.24
C GLN A 435 6.62 -8.68 -22.72
N PRO A 436 5.41 -8.71 -22.16
CA PRO A 436 5.21 -9.08 -20.76
C PRO A 436 5.75 -10.48 -20.50
N ARG A 437 6.37 -10.66 -19.34
CA ARG A 437 6.99 -11.92 -18.91
C ARG A 437 6.59 -12.23 -17.49
N GLN A 438 6.08 -13.44 -17.27
CA GLN A 438 5.61 -13.92 -15.97
C GLN A 438 6.36 -15.22 -15.61
N ARG A 439 6.90 -15.30 -14.39
CA ARG A 439 7.78 -16.40 -13.92
C ARG A 439 7.48 -16.73 -12.48
N GLN A 440 7.56 -17.99 -12.07
CA GLN A 440 7.26 -18.39 -10.71
C GLN A 440 8.52 -18.33 -9.85
N SER A 441 8.38 -17.76 -8.67
CA SER A 441 9.44 -17.52 -7.69
C SER A 441 8.98 -17.97 -6.31
N LEU A 442 9.91 -18.09 -5.37
CA LEU A 442 9.58 -18.39 -3.99
C LEU A 442 10.32 -17.49 -2.99
N ALA A 443 9.69 -17.30 -1.84
CA ALA A 443 10.26 -16.69 -0.65
C ALA A 443 9.94 -17.57 0.56
N TYR A 444 10.73 -17.47 1.62
CA TYR A 444 10.56 -18.25 2.84
C TYR A 444 10.63 -17.37 4.08
N SER A 445 9.93 -17.79 5.13
CA SER A 445 9.87 -17.11 6.41
C SER A 445 10.06 -18.11 7.55
N SER A 446 11.05 -17.82 8.40
CA SER A 446 11.36 -18.61 9.60
C SER A 446 10.79 -18.01 10.89
N ASP A 447 10.09 -16.88 10.79
CA ASP A 447 9.59 -16.09 11.93
C ASP A 447 8.07 -15.92 11.90
N LYS A 448 7.38 -16.97 11.42
CA LYS A 448 5.91 -17.06 11.33
C LYS A 448 5.31 -16.02 10.38
N GLY A 449 5.98 -15.73 9.27
CA GLY A 449 5.48 -14.83 8.24
C GLY A 449 5.66 -13.34 8.53
N GLN A 450 6.47 -12.97 9.53
CA GLN A 450 6.74 -11.56 9.86
C GLN A 450 7.75 -10.93 8.91
N THR A 451 8.79 -11.69 8.53
CA THR A 451 9.78 -11.29 7.53
C THR A 451 9.97 -12.39 6.50
N TRP A 452 10.33 -11.99 5.28
CA TRP A 452 10.44 -12.86 4.12
C TRP A 452 11.78 -12.71 3.43
N HIS A 453 12.40 -13.83 3.11
CA HIS A 453 13.63 -13.91 2.34
C HIS A 453 13.32 -14.52 0.97
N LYS A 454 13.58 -13.79 -0.11
CA LYS A 454 13.46 -14.34 -1.46
C LYS A 454 14.59 -15.33 -1.72
N TYR A 455 14.26 -16.45 -2.36
CA TYR A 455 15.24 -17.47 -2.68
C TYR A 455 16.21 -16.98 -3.77
N GLU A 456 17.52 -17.10 -3.52
CA GLU A 456 18.57 -16.67 -4.46
C GLU A 456 18.51 -17.39 -5.81
N GLY A 457 17.92 -18.59 -5.87
CA GLY A 457 17.74 -19.34 -7.11
C GLY A 457 16.48 -18.97 -7.90
N ASN A 458 15.80 -17.87 -7.58
CA ASN A 458 14.67 -17.40 -8.36
C ASN A 458 15.07 -16.94 -9.77
N PRO A 459 14.17 -17.06 -10.76
CA PRO A 459 12.87 -17.74 -10.72
C PRO A 459 13.02 -19.27 -10.76
N ILE A 460 12.13 -20.00 -10.08
CA ILE A 460 12.13 -21.47 -10.00
C ILE A 460 11.37 -22.17 -11.13
N LEU A 461 10.51 -21.45 -11.85
CA LEU A 461 9.81 -21.97 -13.02
C LEU A 461 9.54 -20.83 -14.01
N ASN A 462 9.82 -21.05 -15.30
CA ASN A 462 9.57 -20.08 -16.35
C ASN A 462 9.09 -20.78 -17.63
N GLU A 463 8.39 -20.03 -18.48
CA GLU A 463 8.01 -20.44 -19.83
C GLU A 463 8.18 -19.24 -20.76
N HIS A 464 9.09 -19.33 -21.73
CA HIS A 464 9.46 -18.18 -22.57
C HIS A 464 8.40 -17.83 -23.61
N ASP A 465 7.55 -18.80 -23.98
CA ASP A 465 6.57 -18.66 -25.06
C ASP A 465 5.17 -18.27 -24.56
N LEU A 466 4.98 -18.13 -23.24
CA LEU A 466 3.70 -17.80 -22.62
C LEU A 466 3.76 -16.43 -21.94
N VAL A 467 2.86 -15.54 -22.36
CA VAL A 467 2.68 -14.21 -21.76
C VAL A 467 1.91 -14.33 -20.44
N ASP A 468 0.83 -15.11 -20.45
CA ASP A 468 0.01 -15.42 -19.28
C ASP A 468 0.50 -16.73 -18.64
N PHE A 469 1.27 -16.61 -17.58
CA PHE A 469 1.86 -17.74 -16.85
C PHE A 469 1.99 -17.36 -15.37
N ARG A 470 0.91 -17.52 -14.60
CA ARG A 470 0.81 -16.92 -13.26
C ARG A 470 -0.10 -17.66 -12.28
N ASP A 471 -0.04 -17.17 -11.05
CA ASP A 471 -0.90 -17.51 -9.91
C ASP A 471 -0.72 -18.95 -9.42
N PRO A 472 0.48 -19.32 -8.92
CA PRO A 472 0.75 -20.68 -8.47
C PRO A 472 -0.05 -21.02 -7.21
N LYS A 473 -0.88 -22.07 -7.28
CA LYS A 473 -1.42 -22.76 -6.10
C LYS A 473 -0.64 -24.03 -5.83
N VAL A 474 -0.05 -24.14 -4.65
CA VAL A 474 0.74 -25.30 -4.23
C VAL A 474 0.11 -25.97 -3.01
N PHE A 475 0.16 -27.29 -2.99
CA PHE A 475 -0.23 -28.12 -1.86
C PHE A 475 0.54 -29.45 -1.86
N TRP A 476 0.62 -30.08 -0.69
CA TRP A 476 1.15 -31.44 -0.57
C TRP A 476 0.07 -32.45 -0.93
N HIS A 477 0.32 -33.30 -1.92
CA HIS A 477 -0.59 -34.36 -2.32
C HIS A 477 -0.18 -35.68 -1.68
N SER A 478 -0.81 -36.01 -0.55
CA SER A 478 -0.48 -37.20 0.25
C SER A 478 -0.49 -38.52 -0.55
N PRO A 479 -1.43 -38.80 -1.46
CA PRO A 479 -1.44 -40.07 -2.21
C PRO A 479 -0.23 -40.28 -3.12
N SER A 480 0.34 -39.21 -3.69
CA SER A 480 1.53 -39.30 -4.55
C SER A 480 2.83 -38.95 -3.83
N GLU A 481 2.75 -38.51 -2.57
CA GLU A 481 3.88 -38.03 -1.76
C GLU A 481 4.70 -36.96 -2.50
N ARG A 482 4.03 -35.98 -3.10
CA ARG A 482 4.66 -34.88 -3.85
C ARG A 482 3.99 -33.56 -3.59
N TRP A 483 4.75 -32.48 -3.73
CA TRP A 483 4.19 -31.14 -3.89
C TRP A 483 3.60 -31.02 -5.29
N ILE A 484 2.38 -30.51 -5.38
CA ILE A 484 1.68 -30.23 -6.64
C ILE A 484 1.47 -28.73 -6.76
N MET A 485 1.73 -28.19 -7.95
CA MET A 485 1.41 -26.83 -8.33
C MET A 485 0.35 -26.86 -9.42
N ALA A 486 -0.79 -26.21 -9.18
CA ALA A 486 -1.72 -25.79 -10.22
C ALA A 486 -1.36 -24.36 -10.63
N LEU A 487 -1.13 -24.14 -11.92
CA LEU A 487 -0.68 -22.85 -12.45
C LEU A 487 -1.44 -22.54 -13.75
N VAL A 488 -1.94 -21.32 -13.90
CA VAL A 488 -2.57 -20.95 -15.17
C VAL A 488 -1.49 -20.62 -16.21
N ALA A 489 -1.68 -21.20 -17.40
CA ALA A 489 -0.80 -21.09 -18.55
C ALA A 489 -1.65 -20.71 -19.79
N GLY A 490 -1.94 -19.42 -19.95
CA GLY A 490 -2.83 -18.90 -20.98
C GLY A 490 -4.30 -19.16 -20.65
N ASP A 491 -4.88 -20.12 -21.36
CA ASP A 491 -6.32 -20.44 -21.35
C ASP A 491 -6.64 -21.76 -20.61
N HIS A 492 -5.68 -22.31 -19.87
CA HIS A 492 -5.83 -23.59 -19.18
C HIS A 492 -4.89 -23.67 -17.97
N VAL A 493 -5.13 -24.66 -17.11
CA VAL A 493 -4.24 -25.00 -15.99
C VAL A 493 -3.21 -26.03 -16.45
N ARG A 494 -1.97 -25.83 -16.01
CA ARG A 494 -0.92 -26.86 -16.01
C ARG A 494 -0.63 -27.30 -14.58
N PHE A 495 -0.41 -28.60 -14.43
CA PHE A 495 -0.02 -29.20 -13.16
C PHE A 495 1.47 -29.51 -13.21
N TYR A 496 2.19 -29.14 -12.15
CA TYR A 496 3.59 -29.46 -11.95
C TYR A 496 3.77 -30.21 -10.64
N ARG A 497 4.82 -31.02 -10.56
CA ARG A 497 5.21 -31.75 -9.34
C ARG A 497 6.62 -31.40 -8.89
N SER A 498 6.84 -31.44 -7.58
CA SER A 498 8.15 -31.21 -6.97
C SER A 498 8.37 -32.12 -5.76
N ASP A 499 9.64 -32.49 -5.55
CA ASP A 499 10.12 -33.13 -4.31
C ASP A 499 10.51 -32.09 -3.24
N ASN A 500 10.85 -30.87 -3.65
CA ASN A 500 11.60 -29.91 -2.80
C ASN A 500 11.15 -28.45 -2.96
N LEU A 501 10.00 -28.19 -3.58
CA LEU A 501 9.42 -26.86 -3.86
C LEU A 501 10.25 -25.93 -4.76
N ARG A 502 11.47 -26.33 -5.13
CA ARG A 502 12.42 -25.52 -5.92
C ARG A 502 12.53 -26.01 -7.36
N GLU A 503 12.48 -27.32 -7.56
CA GLU A 503 12.57 -27.95 -8.86
C GLU A 503 11.20 -28.51 -9.27
N TRP A 504 10.68 -28.04 -10.39
CA TRP A 504 9.32 -28.38 -10.84
C TRP A 504 9.36 -29.09 -12.19
N SER A 505 8.53 -30.12 -12.34
CA SER A 505 8.35 -30.86 -13.59
C SER A 505 6.88 -30.90 -13.98
N LEU A 506 6.56 -30.59 -15.24
CA LEU A 506 5.20 -30.68 -15.77
C LEU A 506 4.68 -32.12 -15.64
N SER A 507 3.50 -32.29 -15.05
CA SER A 507 2.84 -33.58 -14.85
C SER A 507 1.55 -33.74 -15.66
N GLY A 508 0.80 -32.66 -15.90
CA GLY A 508 -0.43 -32.70 -16.70
C GLY A 508 -1.05 -31.33 -16.97
N GLN A 509 -2.24 -31.32 -17.56
CA GLN A 509 -2.97 -30.11 -17.93
C GLN A 509 -4.48 -30.35 -17.93
N PHE A 510 -5.27 -29.30 -17.72
CA PHE A 510 -6.74 -29.31 -17.76
C PHE A 510 -7.26 -27.94 -18.21
N GLY A 511 -8.34 -27.89 -19.00
CA GLY A 511 -9.10 -26.65 -19.16
C GLY A 511 -9.39 -26.20 -20.58
N LYS A 512 -8.55 -26.51 -21.59
CA LYS A 512 -8.62 -25.91 -22.94
C LYS A 512 -9.99 -25.94 -23.66
N SER A 513 -10.86 -26.86 -23.29
CA SER A 513 -12.21 -26.99 -23.85
C SER A 513 -13.30 -27.05 -22.78
N GLU A 514 -12.95 -26.81 -21.52
CA GLU A 514 -13.77 -27.04 -20.33
C GLU A 514 -14.14 -25.71 -19.68
N GLY A 515 -15.42 -25.50 -19.41
CA GLY A 515 -15.91 -24.29 -18.76
C GLY A 515 -15.82 -23.04 -19.63
N SER A 516 -15.99 -21.89 -18.96
CA SER A 516 -15.99 -20.59 -19.64
C SER A 516 -14.56 -20.14 -19.95
N HIS A 517 -14.39 -19.59 -21.15
CA HIS A 517 -13.18 -18.91 -21.62
C HIS A 517 -13.51 -17.47 -22.01
N ASP A 518 -14.48 -16.89 -21.32
CA ASP A 518 -14.96 -15.54 -21.57
C ASP A 518 -13.87 -14.48 -21.31
N GLY A 519 -12.81 -14.81 -20.60
CA GLY A 519 -11.63 -13.99 -20.36
C GLY A 519 -10.41 -14.85 -20.04
N VAL A 520 -9.29 -14.22 -19.69
CA VAL A 520 -8.06 -14.93 -19.31
C VAL A 520 -8.30 -15.68 -17.99
N TRP A 521 -7.84 -16.93 -17.90
CA TRP A 521 -7.91 -17.70 -16.66
C TRP A 521 -6.86 -17.19 -15.68
N GLU A 522 -7.21 -17.13 -14.39
CA GLU A 522 -6.39 -16.58 -13.31
C GLU A 522 -6.72 -17.32 -12.00
N CYS A 523 -5.85 -17.19 -11.00
CA CYS A 523 -6.07 -17.63 -9.62
C CYS A 523 -6.68 -19.05 -9.49
N PRO A 524 -5.96 -20.11 -9.91
CA PRO A 524 -6.41 -21.47 -9.71
C PRO A 524 -6.38 -21.85 -8.22
N ASP A 525 -7.33 -22.65 -7.78
CA ASP A 525 -7.27 -23.31 -6.47
C ASP A 525 -7.79 -24.75 -6.54
N LEU A 526 -7.02 -25.71 -6.01
CA LEU A 526 -7.32 -27.14 -6.11
C LEU A 526 -7.26 -27.80 -4.73
N PHE A 527 -8.36 -28.44 -4.34
CA PHE A 527 -8.49 -29.10 -3.04
C PHE A 527 -9.56 -30.19 -3.09
N GLU A 528 -9.52 -31.08 -2.10
CA GLU A 528 -10.51 -32.13 -1.90
C GLU A 528 -11.57 -31.69 -0.88
N LEU A 529 -12.84 -32.06 -1.13
CA LEU A 529 -13.96 -31.85 -0.22
C LEU A 529 -14.77 -33.14 -0.03
N PRO A 530 -15.26 -33.44 1.20
CA PRO A 530 -16.22 -34.50 1.43
C PRO A 530 -17.59 -34.16 0.83
N ILE A 531 -18.30 -35.19 0.34
CA ILE A 531 -19.69 -35.09 -0.10
C ILE A 531 -20.59 -35.46 1.07
N ASP A 532 -21.25 -34.47 1.65
CA ASP A 532 -22.06 -34.61 2.87
C ASP A 532 -21.31 -35.48 3.92
N ASP A 533 -22.04 -36.28 4.69
CA ASP A 533 -21.48 -37.28 5.60
C ASP A 533 -21.32 -38.67 4.94
N SER A 534 -21.24 -38.73 3.60
CA SER A 534 -21.30 -40.01 2.86
C SER A 534 -20.02 -40.85 2.93
N GLY A 535 -18.93 -40.31 3.47
CA GLY A 535 -17.60 -40.93 3.47
C GLY A 535 -16.92 -40.95 2.10
N ARG A 536 -17.50 -40.27 1.10
CA ARG A 536 -16.91 -40.03 -0.22
C ARG A 536 -16.48 -38.58 -0.33
N SER A 537 -15.50 -38.33 -1.18
CA SER A 537 -14.96 -37.00 -1.48
C SER A 537 -14.82 -36.79 -2.98
N LYS A 538 -14.67 -35.53 -3.38
CA LYS A 538 -14.34 -35.11 -4.74
C LYS A 538 -13.32 -33.99 -4.71
N TRP A 539 -12.56 -33.87 -5.79
CA TRP A 539 -11.69 -32.73 -6.01
C TRP A 539 -12.47 -31.57 -6.62
N VAL A 540 -12.17 -30.35 -6.16
CA VAL A 540 -12.72 -29.10 -6.67
C VAL A 540 -11.58 -28.25 -7.21
N LEU A 541 -11.70 -27.82 -8.46
CA LEU A 541 -10.81 -26.84 -9.09
C LEU A 541 -11.58 -25.54 -9.27
N ILE A 542 -11.15 -24.47 -8.60
CA ILE A 542 -11.64 -23.10 -8.78
C ILE A 542 -10.75 -22.39 -9.80
N ILE A 543 -11.38 -21.62 -10.69
CA ILE A 543 -10.70 -20.77 -11.66
C ILE A 543 -11.38 -19.42 -11.74
N SER A 544 -10.59 -18.35 -11.61
CA SER A 544 -11.04 -16.99 -11.86
C SER A 544 -10.87 -16.63 -13.34
N ILE A 545 -11.76 -15.80 -13.88
CA ILE A 545 -11.78 -15.36 -15.27
C ILE A 545 -11.74 -13.84 -15.32
N GLY A 546 -10.68 -13.26 -15.88
CA GLY A 546 -10.47 -11.81 -15.99
C GLY A 546 -11.54 -11.09 -16.84
N ASP A 547 -11.51 -9.76 -16.86
CA ASP A 547 -12.46 -8.98 -17.66
C ASP A 547 -12.25 -9.16 -19.17
N ASN A 548 -13.36 -9.23 -19.90
CA ASN A 548 -13.41 -9.12 -21.34
C ASN A 548 -14.39 -8.01 -21.71
N PRO A 549 -13.97 -7.02 -22.52
CA PRO A 549 -14.85 -5.93 -22.96
C PRO A 549 -16.17 -6.39 -23.61
N ASN A 550 -16.19 -7.56 -24.24
CA ASN A 550 -17.37 -8.12 -24.90
C ASN A 550 -18.35 -8.82 -23.94
N CYS A 551 -17.93 -9.11 -22.71
CA CYS A 551 -18.75 -9.77 -21.70
C CYS A 551 -19.26 -8.73 -20.70
N LEU A 552 -20.57 -8.59 -20.57
CA LEU A 552 -21.17 -7.55 -19.72
C LEU A 552 -20.87 -7.76 -18.24
N GLU A 553 -20.58 -9.01 -17.87
CA GLU A 553 -20.38 -9.46 -16.50
C GLU A 553 -19.08 -8.98 -15.88
N GLY A 554 -18.06 -8.72 -16.70
CA GLY A 554 -16.71 -8.48 -16.22
C GLY A 554 -16.06 -9.76 -15.67
N SER A 555 -15.20 -9.59 -14.67
CA SER A 555 -14.47 -10.69 -14.06
C SER A 555 -15.38 -11.58 -13.19
N ARG A 556 -15.17 -12.91 -13.21
CA ARG A 556 -16.01 -13.90 -12.52
C ARG A 556 -15.20 -15.11 -12.03
N THR A 557 -15.81 -15.95 -11.21
CA THR A 557 -15.18 -17.18 -10.69
C THR A 557 -16.02 -18.41 -11.01
N GLN A 558 -15.44 -19.38 -11.72
CA GLN A 558 -16.03 -20.68 -12.02
C GLN A 558 -15.37 -21.79 -11.19
N TYR A 559 -15.99 -22.96 -11.14
CA TYR A 559 -15.41 -24.14 -10.52
C TYR A 559 -15.75 -25.43 -11.29
N PHE A 560 -14.97 -26.47 -11.02
CA PHE A 560 -15.14 -27.81 -11.56
C PHE A 560 -15.13 -28.82 -10.42
N ILE A 561 -15.95 -29.87 -10.51
CA ILE A 561 -15.97 -30.99 -9.56
C ILE A 561 -15.53 -32.24 -10.33
N GLY A 562 -14.65 -33.04 -9.72
CA GLY A 562 -14.07 -34.18 -10.41
C GLY A 562 -13.11 -35.01 -9.58
N GLU A 563 -12.22 -35.69 -10.28
CA GLU A 563 -11.15 -36.52 -9.72
C GLU A 563 -9.78 -35.92 -10.06
N PHE A 564 -8.82 -36.05 -9.14
CA PHE A 564 -7.42 -35.68 -9.38
C PHE A 564 -6.50 -36.79 -8.90
N ASP A 565 -5.61 -37.24 -9.79
CA ASP A 565 -4.70 -38.37 -9.53
C ASP A 565 -3.27 -37.93 -9.13
N GLY A 566 -3.05 -36.63 -8.94
CA GLY A 566 -1.72 -36.03 -8.76
C GLY A 566 -1.10 -35.50 -10.06
N ASN A 567 -1.69 -35.76 -11.22
CA ASN A 567 -1.20 -35.27 -12.51
C ASN A 567 -2.30 -34.63 -13.36
N THR A 568 -3.48 -35.23 -13.43
CA THR A 568 -4.58 -34.81 -14.31
C THR A 568 -5.87 -34.65 -13.52
N PHE A 569 -6.60 -33.56 -13.80
CA PHE A 569 -7.95 -33.35 -13.30
C PHE A 569 -8.97 -33.87 -14.32
N ILE A 570 -9.95 -34.65 -13.88
CA ILE A 570 -11.01 -35.21 -14.70
C ILE A 570 -12.34 -34.63 -14.22
N ASN A 571 -12.95 -33.78 -15.04
CA ASN A 571 -14.25 -33.15 -14.74
C ASN A 571 -15.39 -34.19 -14.79
N ASP A 572 -16.23 -34.20 -13.75
CA ASP A 572 -17.43 -35.06 -13.71
C ASP A 572 -18.54 -34.54 -14.63
N ASN A 573 -18.52 -33.24 -14.96
CA ASN A 573 -19.54 -32.58 -15.75
C ASN A 573 -19.15 -32.49 -17.23
N PRO A 574 -20.11 -32.34 -18.15
CA PRO A 574 -19.82 -32.00 -19.54
C PRO A 574 -19.02 -30.70 -19.66
N ALA A 575 -18.15 -30.63 -20.66
CA ALA A 575 -17.22 -29.52 -20.83
C ALA A 575 -17.88 -28.15 -21.02
N ASP A 576 -19.10 -28.11 -21.55
CA ASP A 576 -19.91 -26.89 -21.73
C ASP A 576 -20.79 -26.53 -20.53
N HIS A 577 -20.77 -27.35 -19.46
CA HIS A 577 -21.53 -27.10 -18.24
C HIS A 577 -20.72 -26.23 -17.26
N ILE A 578 -21.04 -24.94 -17.23
CA ILE A 578 -20.31 -23.96 -16.41
C ILE A 578 -20.97 -23.83 -15.03
N LEU A 579 -20.20 -24.10 -13.99
CA LEU A 579 -20.58 -23.89 -12.61
C LEU A 579 -19.94 -22.60 -12.09
N TRP A 580 -20.76 -21.65 -11.65
CA TRP A 580 -20.29 -20.38 -11.11
C TRP A 580 -20.25 -20.43 -9.59
N LEU A 581 -19.14 -19.97 -8.99
CA LEU A 581 -18.98 -19.91 -7.54
C LEU A 581 -19.85 -18.81 -6.93
N ASP A 582 -20.04 -17.71 -7.67
CA ASP A 582 -20.85 -16.56 -7.28
C ASP A 582 -21.52 -15.98 -8.53
N TYR A 583 -22.78 -15.58 -8.39
CA TYR A 583 -23.57 -14.99 -9.46
C TYR A 583 -23.68 -13.46 -9.37
N GLY A 584 -23.12 -12.88 -8.29
CA GLY A 584 -22.93 -11.44 -8.12
C GLY A 584 -21.85 -10.90 -9.06
N ARG A 585 -21.64 -9.58 -9.05
CA ARG A 585 -20.61 -8.95 -9.89
C ARG A 585 -19.27 -8.84 -9.18
N ASP A 586 -19.23 -8.92 -7.85
CA ASP A 586 -18.05 -8.55 -7.06
C ASP A 586 -17.52 -9.73 -6.22
N ASN A 587 -17.15 -10.83 -6.88
CA ASN A 587 -16.42 -11.94 -6.27
C ASN A 587 -15.44 -12.55 -7.27
N TYR A 588 -14.14 -12.29 -7.04
CA TYR A 588 -13.07 -12.64 -7.95
C TYR A 588 -11.81 -13.10 -7.22
N ALA A 589 -10.92 -13.83 -7.89
CA ALA A 589 -9.62 -14.27 -7.35
C ALA A 589 -9.71 -15.03 -6.02
N GLY A 590 -10.82 -15.76 -5.81
CA GLY A 590 -11.06 -16.48 -4.56
C GLY A 590 -10.12 -17.67 -4.40
N VAL A 591 -9.39 -17.71 -3.28
CA VAL A 591 -8.52 -18.84 -2.91
C VAL A 591 -8.76 -19.26 -1.46
N THR A 592 -8.38 -20.49 -1.13
CA THR A 592 -8.60 -21.12 0.17
C THR A 592 -7.35 -21.14 1.04
N TRP A 593 -7.57 -21.08 2.35
CA TRP A 593 -6.50 -21.28 3.35
C TRP A 593 -5.93 -22.70 3.28
N SER A 594 -4.61 -22.79 3.21
CA SER A 594 -3.85 -24.01 3.47
C SER A 594 -3.69 -24.26 4.97
N ASP A 595 -3.39 -25.50 5.33
CA ASP A 595 -3.00 -25.90 6.70
C ASP A 595 -4.00 -25.59 7.83
N ILE A 596 -5.29 -25.31 7.52
CA ILE A 596 -6.34 -25.32 8.55
C ILE A 596 -6.32 -26.68 9.25
N ALA A 597 -6.26 -26.66 10.57
CA ALA A 597 -6.04 -27.86 11.35
C ALA A 597 -7.16 -28.90 11.13
N GLU A 598 -6.80 -30.18 11.04
CA GLU A 598 -7.74 -31.28 10.74
C GLU A 598 -8.93 -31.33 11.70
N GLN A 599 -8.74 -30.94 12.98
CA GLN A 599 -9.84 -30.89 13.95
C GLN A 599 -10.90 -29.82 13.67
N ASP A 600 -10.55 -28.77 12.92
CA ASP A 600 -11.51 -27.78 12.44
C ASP A 600 -12.25 -28.36 11.21
N GLY A 601 -11.49 -28.96 10.29
CA GLY A 601 -12.02 -29.72 9.15
C GLY A 601 -12.68 -28.89 8.05
N ARG A 602 -12.82 -27.56 8.23
CA ARG A 602 -13.42 -26.67 7.22
C ARG A 602 -12.42 -26.34 6.11
N ARG A 603 -12.95 -26.20 4.89
CA ARG A 603 -12.26 -25.50 3.80
C ARG A 603 -12.82 -24.08 3.73
N VAL A 604 -11.99 -23.09 4.02
CA VAL A 604 -12.40 -21.68 4.00
C VAL A 604 -11.80 -20.98 2.79
N ILE A 605 -12.64 -20.25 2.05
CA ILE A 605 -12.27 -19.38 0.93
C ILE A 605 -12.49 -17.92 1.30
N ILE A 606 -11.70 -17.01 0.72
CA ILE A 606 -12.03 -15.58 0.65
C ILE A 606 -11.71 -15.08 -0.77
N GLY A 607 -12.53 -14.16 -1.30
CA GLY A 607 -12.33 -13.55 -2.61
C GLY A 607 -12.11 -12.06 -2.53
N TRP A 608 -11.62 -11.47 -3.61
CA TRP A 608 -11.64 -10.03 -3.83
C TRP A 608 -13.06 -9.58 -4.16
N MET A 609 -13.61 -8.72 -3.31
CA MET A 609 -14.93 -8.13 -3.47
C MET A 609 -14.89 -6.92 -4.41
N SER A 610 -14.58 -7.18 -5.68
CA SER A 610 -14.65 -6.19 -6.75
C SER A 610 -14.70 -6.86 -8.13
N ASN A 611 -14.65 -6.04 -9.17
CA ASN A 611 -14.69 -6.50 -10.56
C ASN A 611 -13.74 -5.67 -11.43
N TRP A 612 -12.90 -6.33 -12.22
CA TRP A 612 -11.95 -5.67 -13.12
C TRP A 612 -12.61 -4.65 -14.07
N LYS A 613 -13.90 -4.84 -14.41
CA LYS A 613 -14.69 -3.91 -15.23
C LYS A 613 -14.63 -2.46 -14.74
N TYR A 614 -14.64 -2.26 -13.42
CA TYR A 614 -14.77 -0.94 -12.80
C TYR A 614 -13.91 -0.76 -11.56
N ALA A 615 -13.07 -1.74 -11.19
CA ALA A 615 -12.29 -1.70 -9.96
C ALA A 615 -11.53 -0.37 -9.80
N ASN A 616 -10.81 0.07 -10.85
CA ASN A 616 -10.05 1.33 -10.90
C ASN A 616 -10.86 2.63 -10.78
N GLN A 617 -12.19 2.55 -10.73
CA GLN A 617 -13.10 3.71 -10.75
C GLN A 617 -14.05 3.76 -9.56
N THR A 618 -14.02 2.74 -8.67
CA THR A 618 -14.85 2.71 -7.47
C THR A 618 -14.61 3.95 -6.57
N PRO A 619 -15.66 4.57 -6.01
CA PRO A 619 -15.58 5.89 -5.37
C PRO A 619 -15.16 5.81 -3.88
N THR A 620 -14.07 5.12 -3.57
CA THR A 620 -13.62 4.82 -2.19
C THR A 620 -12.51 5.72 -1.66
N GLY A 621 -12.10 6.74 -2.43
CA GLY A 621 -11.14 7.74 -1.99
C GLY A 621 -9.74 7.17 -1.76
N ALA A 622 -9.28 7.15 -0.51
CA ALA A 622 -7.89 6.79 -0.15
C ALA A 622 -7.56 5.33 -0.33
N TRP A 623 -8.53 4.46 -0.11
CA TRP A 623 -8.39 3.02 -0.18
C TRP A 623 -9.24 2.50 -1.34
N ARG A 624 -8.98 1.30 -1.81
CA ARG A 624 -9.73 0.66 -2.88
C ARG A 624 -9.58 -0.85 -2.83
N GLY A 625 -10.69 -1.55 -3.04
CA GLY A 625 -10.76 -2.99 -2.91
C GLY A 625 -11.02 -3.43 -1.47
N ALA A 626 -11.80 -4.50 -1.34
CA ALA A 626 -12.08 -5.19 -0.09
C ALA A 626 -12.14 -6.68 -0.36
N MET A 627 -12.07 -7.50 0.68
CA MET A 627 -12.34 -8.93 0.57
C MET A 627 -13.82 -9.24 0.81
N THR A 628 -14.31 -10.35 0.28
CA THR A 628 -15.61 -10.91 0.66
C THR A 628 -15.60 -11.37 2.11
N LEU A 629 -16.75 -11.73 2.67
CA LEU A 629 -16.78 -12.57 3.86
C LEU A 629 -15.98 -13.85 3.60
N PRO A 630 -15.19 -14.35 4.58
CA PRO A 630 -14.66 -15.70 4.53
C PRO A 630 -15.81 -16.71 4.51
N ARG A 631 -15.74 -17.72 3.64
CA ARG A 631 -16.83 -18.70 3.42
C ARG A 631 -16.32 -20.11 3.62
N VAL A 632 -17.10 -20.93 4.32
CA VAL A 632 -16.91 -22.38 4.36
C VAL A 632 -17.46 -22.99 3.08
N LEU A 633 -16.66 -23.78 2.38
CA LEU A 633 -17.07 -24.55 1.21
C LEU A 633 -17.46 -25.98 1.60
N SER A 634 -18.50 -26.51 0.96
CA SER A 634 -18.96 -27.89 1.16
C SER A 634 -19.50 -28.47 -0.15
N LEU A 635 -19.54 -29.80 -0.26
CA LEU A 635 -20.20 -30.50 -1.36
C LEU A 635 -21.43 -31.23 -0.86
N THR A 636 -22.54 -31.07 -1.58
CA THR A 636 -23.82 -31.73 -1.25
C THR A 636 -24.36 -32.49 -2.44
N SER A 637 -24.86 -33.70 -2.17
CA SER A 637 -25.55 -34.52 -3.16
C SER A 637 -26.98 -34.04 -3.36
N ARG A 638 -27.35 -33.76 -4.61
CA ARG A 638 -28.71 -33.43 -5.06
C ARG A 638 -29.13 -34.37 -6.19
N ASP A 639 -30.40 -34.33 -6.56
CA ASP A 639 -30.95 -35.16 -7.65
C ASP A 639 -30.23 -34.91 -8.99
N GLU A 640 -29.75 -33.68 -9.22
CA GLU A 640 -29.07 -33.26 -10.45
C GLU A 640 -27.55 -33.55 -10.43
N GLY A 641 -26.99 -33.98 -9.29
CA GLY A 641 -25.56 -34.24 -9.13
C GLY A 641 -24.99 -33.71 -7.81
N VAL A 642 -23.66 -33.72 -7.72
CA VAL A 642 -22.93 -33.11 -6.59
C VAL A 642 -22.73 -31.62 -6.90
N VAL A 643 -23.08 -30.75 -5.96
CA VAL A 643 -22.97 -29.30 -6.10
C VAL A 643 -22.19 -28.72 -4.93
N LEU A 644 -21.52 -27.59 -5.18
CA LEU A 644 -20.83 -26.83 -4.14
C LEU A 644 -21.81 -25.88 -3.44
N THR A 645 -21.73 -25.83 -2.12
CA THR A 645 -22.41 -24.84 -1.27
C THR A 645 -21.38 -24.00 -0.53
N GLN A 646 -21.74 -22.77 -0.22
CA GLN A 646 -20.89 -21.87 0.55
C GLN A 646 -21.68 -21.01 1.52
N MET A 647 -21.17 -20.88 2.74
CA MET A 647 -21.77 -20.08 3.82
C MET A 647 -20.69 -19.27 4.53
N PRO A 648 -20.97 -18.04 5.01
CA PRO A 648 -20.03 -17.29 5.84
C PRO A 648 -19.54 -18.09 7.04
N VAL A 649 -18.30 -17.83 7.46
CA VAL A 649 -17.75 -18.43 8.66
C VAL A 649 -18.55 -18.02 9.90
N ARG A 650 -18.84 -18.99 10.77
CA ARG A 650 -19.63 -18.80 12.01
C ARG A 650 -19.05 -17.73 12.94
N GLU A 651 -17.75 -17.48 12.85
CA GLU A 651 -17.04 -16.50 13.67
C GLU A 651 -17.59 -15.08 13.46
N ILE A 652 -18.16 -14.76 12.30
CA ILE A 652 -18.78 -13.44 12.05
C ILE A 652 -20.00 -13.21 12.96
N GLU A 653 -20.69 -14.25 13.40
CA GLU A 653 -21.86 -14.14 14.29
C GLU A 653 -21.52 -13.49 15.63
N GLN A 654 -20.24 -13.48 16.04
CA GLN A 654 -19.78 -12.80 17.25
C GLN A 654 -20.00 -11.27 17.20
N LEU A 655 -20.15 -10.70 15.99
CA LEU A 655 -20.42 -9.29 15.80
C LEU A 655 -21.87 -8.91 16.14
N ARG A 656 -22.79 -9.88 16.24
CA ARG A 656 -24.20 -9.64 16.59
C ARG A 656 -24.30 -8.95 17.96
N LYS A 657 -24.95 -7.79 18.00
CA LYS A 657 -25.18 -7.01 19.25
C LYS A 657 -26.65 -6.85 19.63
N GLY A 658 -27.57 -7.11 18.71
CA GLY A 658 -29.01 -7.03 18.95
C GLY A 658 -29.79 -7.71 17.82
N THR A 659 -30.96 -8.28 18.13
CA THR A 659 -31.77 -9.02 17.16
C THR A 659 -33.22 -8.56 17.22
N LEU A 660 -33.83 -8.37 16.05
CA LEU A 660 -35.26 -8.21 15.90
C LEU A 660 -35.82 -9.42 15.14
N CYS A 661 -36.94 -9.96 15.61
CA CYS A 661 -37.54 -11.18 15.07
C CYS A 661 -39.00 -10.96 14.72
N TRP A 662 -39.40 -11.51 13.58
CA TRP A 662 -40.80 -11.58 13.14
C TRP A 662 -41.10 -12.98 12.65
N ASN A 663 -42.28 -13.49 13.00
CA ASN A 663 -42.75 -14.83 12.62
C ASN A 663 -44.14 -14.73 12.00
N GLU A 664 -44.37 -15.54 10.97
CA GLU A 664 -45.65 -15.66 10.26
C GLU A 664 -46.24 -14.32 9.78
N VAL A 665 -45.39 -13.39 9.31
CA VAL A 665 -45.83 -12.08 8.83
C VAL A 665 -46.32 -12.18 7.40
N LYS A 666 -47.58 -11.80 7.19
CA LYS A 666 -48.19 -11.71 5.86
C LYS A 666 -47.92 -10.37 5.22
N VAL A 667 -47.34 -10.41 4.02
CA VAL A 667 -47.06 -9.26 3.17
C VAL A 667 -47.98 -9.33 1.95
N THR A 668 -48.68 -8.22 1.68
CA THR A 668 -49.57 -8.08 0.51
C THR A 668 -49.33 -6.73 -0.15
N PRO A 669 -49.78 -6.51 -1.40
CA PRO A 669 -49.65 -5.20 -2.04
C PRO A 669 -50.24 -4.03 -1.23
N ALA A 670 -51.29 -4.30 -0.45
CA ALA A 670 -51.94 -3.29 0.40
C ALA A 670 -51.25 -3.07 1.75
N VAL A 671 -50.47 -4.05 2.21
CA VAL A 671 -49.80 -4.05 3.52
C VAL A 671 -48.36 -4.57 3.32
N PRO A 672 -47.44 -3.71 2.85
CA PRO A 672 -46.03 -4.05 2.81
C PRO A 672 -45.47 -4.17 4.23
N PHE A 673 -44.45 -5.02 4.41
CA PHE A 673 -43.68 -5.01 5.64
C PHE A 673 -42.66 -3.86 5.57
N THR A 674 -42.50 -3.11 6.64
CA THR A 674 -41.52 -2.02 6.71
C THR A 674 -40.91 -1.97 8.10
N GLN A 675 -39.59 -1.91 8.14
CA GLN A 675 -38.83 -1.79 9.38
C GLN A 675 -37.79 -0.68 9.24
N LYS A 676 -37.78 0.27 10.19
CA LYS A 676 -36.72 1.26 10.31
C LYS A 676 -35.50 0.64 11.01
N MET A 677 -34.32 0.94 10.50
CA MET A 677 -33.04 0.44 10.97
C MET A 677 -32.32 1.56 11.72
N ASN A 678 -31.67 1.22 12.83
CA ASN A 678 -30.85 2.17 13.58
C ASN A 678 -29.35 1.91 13.36
N ASP A 679 -29.00 0.80 12.70
CA ASP A 679 -27.65 0.36 12.40
C ASP A 679 -27.51 0.14 10.90
N VAL A 680 -26.30 0.39 10.39
CA VAL A 680 -25.94 0.29 8.96
C VAL A 680 -25.24 -1.02 8.60
N LEU A 681 -24.91 -1.82 9.62
CA LEU A 681 -24.26 -3.12 9.51
C LEU A 681 -25.25 -4.18 9.98
N LEU A 682 -25.70 -5.03 9.07
CA LEU A 682 -26.79 -5.95 9.35
C LEU A 682 -26.51 -7.35 8.79
N GLU A 683 -27.03 -8.32 9.51
CA GLU A 683 -27.26 -9.66 9.04
C GLU A 683 -28.76 -9.93 9.06
N ILE A 684 -29.30 -10.54 8.02
CA ILE A 684 -30.72 -10.86 7.89
C ILE A 684 -30.88 -12.32 7.51
N GLU A 685 -31.67 -13.06 8.28
CA GLU A 685 -32.07 -14.43 7.97
C GLU A 685 -33.58 -14.45 7.70
N ALA A 686 -33.99 -14.97 6.54
CA ALA A 686 -35.38 -14.97 6.12
C ALA A 686 -35.81 -16.32 5.53
N ASP A 687 -36.86 -16.94 6.09
CA ASP A 687 -37.61 -18.05 5.48
C ASP A 687 -38.90 -17.46 4.91
N ILE A 688 -39.01 -17.49 3.58
CA ILE A 688 -40.06 -16.80 2.84
C ILE A 688 -40.86 -17.81 2.02
N ASP A 689 -42.16 -17.91 2.29
CA ASP A 689 -43.11 -18.67 1.47
C ASP A 689 -43.65 -17.77 0.35
N ILE A 690 -43.29 -18.13 -0.88
CA ILE A 690 -43.59 -17.36 -2.09
C ILE A 690 -44.95 -17.82 -2.63
N ARG A 691 -46.00 -17.04 -2.33
CA ARG A 691 -47.37 -17.23 -2.85
C ARG A 691 -47.81 -16.10 -3.80
N SER A 692 -46.82 -15.39 -4.34
CA SER A 692 -46.99 -14.31 -5.32
C SER A 692 -46.88 -14.84 -6.75
N GLY A 693 -47.65 -14.27 -7.66
CA GLY A 693 -47.50 -14.50 -9.11
C GLY A 693 -46.49 -13.55 -9.78
N ASP A 694 -46.03 -12.54 -9.06
CA ASP A 694 -45.05 -11.53 -9.49
C ASP A 694 -43.83 -11.49 -8.58
N GLU A 695 -42.82 -10.71 -8.98
CA GLU A 695 -41.60 -10.50 -8.18
C GLU A 695 -41.89 -10.06 -6.74
N VAL A 696 -41.16 -10.68 -5.82
CA VAL A 696 -41.10 -10.33 -4.40
C VAL A 696 -39.80 -9.56 -4.17
N HIS A 697 -39.88 -8.42 -3.49
CA HIS A 697 -38.74 -7.51 -3.29
C HIS A 697 -38.47 -7.28 -1.81
N ILE A 698 -37.22 -7.48 -1.38
CA ILE A 698 -36.64 -6.96 -0.15
C ILE A 698 -35.82 -5.73 -0.55
N LYS A 699 -36.32 -4.54 -0.22
CA LYS A 699 -35.69 -3.26 -0.58
C LYS A 699 -34.96 -2.70 0.63
N MET A 700 -33.67 -2.48 0.49
CA MET A 700 -32.85 -1.72 1.44
C MET A 700 -32.80 -0.28 0.95
N LYS A 701 -33.39 0.64 1.71
CA LYS A 701 -33.54 2.05 1.34
C LYS A 701 -32.69 2.90 2.25
N SER A 702 -32.01 3.87 1.68
CA SER A 702 -31.28 4.87 2.44
C SER A 702 -32.21 5.92 3.02
N SER A 703 -31.67 6.70 3.96
CA SER A 703 -32.28 7.95 4.39
C SER A 703 -32.29 9.02 3.29
N GLY A 704 -31.58 8.77 2.18
CA GLY A 704 -31.54 9.60 0.97
C GLY A 704 -32.53 9.11 -0.09
N GLN A 705 -32.05 8.96 -1.32
CA GLN A 705 -32.82 8.53 -2.49
C GLN A 705 -32.47 7.11 -2.95
N SER A 706 -31.32 6.56 -2.52
CA SER A 706 -30.84 5.26 -2.99
C SER A 706 -31.64 4.07 -2.43
N GLU A 707 -31.75 3.02 -3.25
CA GLU A 707 -32.28 1.72 -2.87
C GLU A 707 -31.51 0.58 -3.55
N THR A 708 -31.30 -0.51 -2.81
CA THR A 708 -30.80 -1.79 -3.34
C THR A 708 -31.89 -2.84 -3.14
N ILE A 709 -32.19 -3.62 -4.18
CA ILE A 709 -33.29 -4.59 -4.15
C ILE A 709 -32.72 -6.00 -4.27
N ILE A 710 -32.99 -6.84 -3.27
CA ILE A 710 -32.87 -8.30 -3.40
C ILE A 710 -34.26 -8.81 -3.75
N GLY A 711 -34.40 -9.48 -4.88
CA GLY A 711 -35.70 -9.91 -5.36
C GLY A 711 -35.74 -11.35 -5.86
N TYR A 712 -36.94 -11.89 -5.89
CA TYR A 712 -37.20 -13.23 -6.41
C TYR A 712 -38.37 -13.19 -7.40
N ASP A 713 -38.13 -13.68 -8.63
CA ASP A 713 -39.14 -13.87 -9.66
C ASP A 713 -39.65 -15.33 -9.61
N PRO A 714 -40.89 -15.58 -9.16
CA PRO A 714 -41.44 -16.93 -9.04
C PRO A 714 -41.73 -17.59 -10.39
N VAL A 715 -41.95 -16.81 -11.46
CA VAL A 715 -42.25 -17.33 -12.80
C VAL A 715 -40.96 -17.82 -13.46
N ARG A 716 -39.88 -17.04 -13.33
CA ARG A 716 -38.56 -17.40 -13.86
C ARG A 716 -37.75 -18.29 -12.92
N GLN A 717 -38.18 -18.46 -11.67
CA GLN A 717 -37.42 -19.09 -10.60
C GLN A 717 -36.03 -18.47 -10.48
N TRP A 718 -36.00 -17.15 -10.27
CA TRP A 718 -34.77 -16.36 -10.41
C TRP A 718 -34.59 -15.42 -9.22
N LEU A 719 -33.49 -15.62 -8.48
CA LEU A 719 -33.04 -14.72 -7.41
C LEU A 719 -32.11 -13.67 -8.01
N PHE A 720 -32.31 -12.40 -7.66
CA PHE A 720 -31.54 -11.30 -8.23
C PHE A 720 -31.21 -10.20 -7.23
N ILE A 721 -30.16 -9.44 -7.55
CA ILE A 721 -29.87 -8.13 -6.99
C ILE A 721 -30.09 -7.08 -8.08
N ASP A 722 -30.80 -6.01 -7.74
CA ASP A 722 -30.91 -4.80 -8.55
C ASP A 722 -30.25 -3.65 -7.78
N ARG A 723 -29.08 -3.25 -8.28
CA ARG A 723 -28.28 -2.14 -7.74
C ARG A 723 -28.33 -0.91 -8.65
N SER A 724 -29.26 -0.84 -9.59
CA SER A 724 -29.38 0.28 -10.55
C SER A 724 -29.67 1.64 -9.90
N LYS A 725 -30.16 1.64 -8.66
CA LYS A 725 -30.41 2.84 -7.84
C LYS A 725 -29.69 2.80 -6.50
N SER A 726 -28.60 2.05 -6.40
CA SER A 726 -27.87 1.81 -5.14
C SER A 726 -27.05 3.00 -4.63
N GLY A 727 -27.17 4.19 -5.25
CA GLY A 727 -26.49 5.42 -4.86
C GLY A 727 -25.59 5.95 -5.98
N LEU A 728 -24.30 6.11 -5.71
CA LEU A 728 -23.31 6.45 -6.72
C LEU A 728 -23.13 5.25 -7.66
N THR A 729 -23.48 5.41 -8.93
CA THR A 729 -23.39 4.35 -9.94
C THR A 729 -22.82 4.84 -11.27
N ASP A 730 -22.66 6.15 -11.42
CA ASP A 730 -22.27 6.81 -12.67
C ASP A 730 -20.77 6.79 -12.94
N PHE A 731 -19.97 6.31 -11.98
CA PHE A 731 -18.52 6.12 -12.16
C PHE A 731 -18.19 5.07 -13.24
N HIS A 732 -19.08 4.12 -13.54
CA HIS A 732 -18.91 3.18 -14.66
C HIS A 732 -20.26 2.68 -15.24
N PRO A 733 -20.44 2.63 -16.58
CA PRO A 733 -21.72 2.30 -17.21
C PRO A 733 -22.22 0.88 -16.94
N SER A 734 -21.34 -0.09 -16.63
CA SER A 734 -21.73 -1.47 -16.31
C SER A 734 -22.09 -1.69 -14.84
N PHE A 735 -21.93 -0.69 -13.97
CA PHE A 735 -22.16 -0.86 -12.53
C PHE A 735 -23.65 -0.93 -12.19
N ALA A 736 -24.46 0.00 -12.72
CA ALA A 736 -25.91 0.01 -12.53
C ALA A 736 -26.58 -1.15 -13.29
N CYS A 737 -26.90 -2.25 -12.60
CA CYS A 737 -27.48 -3.43 -13.23
C CYS A 737 -28.45 -4.20 -12.32
N LYS A 738 -29.23 -5.08 -12.95
CA LYS A 738 -30.04 -6.14 -12.34
C LYS A 738 -29.59 -7.49 -12.88
N HIS A 739 -29.21 -8.41 -12.00
CA HIS A 739 -28.53 -9.67 -12.34
C HIS A 739 -28.74 -10.68 -11.21
N GLY A 740 -28.49 -11.96 -11.48
CA GLY A 740 -28.89 -13.02 -10.58
C GLY A 740 -28.76 -14.42 -11.16
N ALA A 741 -29.26 -15.41 -10.42
CA ALA A 741 -29.16 -16.82 -10.76
C ALA A 741 -30.52 -17.52 -10.73
N ARG A 742 -30.64 -18.60 -11.50
CA ARG A 742 -31.78 -19.50 -11.36
C ARG A 742 -31.74 -20.14 -9.97
N MET A 743 -32.87 -20.15 -9.28
CA MET A 743 -33.03 -20.74 -7.97
C MET A 743 -34.45 -21.32 -7.84
N VAL A 744 -34.54 -22.63 -7.71
CA VAL A 744 -35.81 -23.34 -7.54
C VAL A 744 -36.23 -23.29 -6.06
N PRO A 745 -37.48 -22.94 -5.74
CA PRO A 745 -37.94 -22.89 -4.36
C PRO A 745 -38.25 -24.29 -3.83
N GLU A 746 -37.93 -24.55 -2.56
CA GLU A 746 -38.18 -25.82 -1.90
C GLU A 746 -39.57 -25.77 -1.24
N ASN A 747 -40.52 -26.56 -1.73
CA ASN A 747 -41.92 -26.54 -1.26
C ASN A 747 -42.56 -25.14 -1.27
N GLY A 748 -42.24 -24.34 -2.30
CA GLY A 748 -42.71 -22.96 -2.42
C GLY A 748 -41.95 -21.94 -1.56
N LYS A 749 -40.92 -22.37 -0.83
CA LYS A 749 -40.15 -21.52 0.07
C LYS A 749 -38.75 -21.23 -0.45
N ILE A 750 -38.23 -20.08 -0.03
CA ILE A 750 -36.83 -19.70 -0.21
C ILE A 750 -36.26 -19.30 1.16
N LYS A 751 -35.03 -19.71 1.44
CA LYS A 751 -34.26 -19.24 2.60
C LYS A 751 -33.20 -18.27 2.11
N LEU A 752 -33.10 -17.09 2.71
CA LEU A 752 -32.10 -16.08 2.39
C LEU A 752 -31.31 -15.72 3.65
N HIS A 753 -29.99 -15.67 3.53
CA HIS A 753 -29.06 -15.14 4.52
C HIS A 753 -28.31 -13.98 3.87
N ILE A 754 -28.57 -12.77 4.35
CA ILE A 754 -28.16 -11.53 3.70
C ILE A 754 -27.28 -10.74 4.66
N TRP A 755 -26.12 -10.30 4.16
CA TRP A 755 -25.17 -9.48 4.89
C TRP A 755 -25.09 -8.12 4.22
N LEU A 756 -25.38 -7.06 4.99
CA LEU A 756 -25.31 -5.68 4.55
C LEU A 756 -24.19 -4.98 5.29
N ASP A 757 -23.19 -4.53 4.54
CA ASP A 757 -22.15 -3.62 4.99
C ASP A 757 -22.34 -2.22 4.35
N ARG A 758 -21.51 -1.24 4.70
CA ARG A 758 -21.61 0.15 4.23
C ARG A 758 -21.55 0.27 2.71
N ASN A 759 -20.79 -0.61 2.05
CA ASN A 759 -20.60 -0.61 0.60
C ASN A 759 -20.80 -1.97 -0.07
N ALA A 760 -21.44 -2.93 0.59
CA ALA A 760 -21.58 -4.28 0.06
C ALA A 760 -22.85 -4.98 0.54
N VAL A 761 -23.35 -5.87 -0.31
CA VAL A 761 -24.40 -6.83 0.01
C VAL A 761 -23.96 -8.21 -0.44
N GLU A 762 -23.96 -9.19 0.48
CA GLU A 762 -23.77 -10.60 0.17
C GLU A 762 -25.05 -11.38 0.49
N VAL A 763 -25.54 -12.18 -0.46
CA VAL A 763 -26.76 -13.00 -0.32
C VAL A 763 -26.43 -14.46 -0.53
N TYR A 764 -26.77 -15.29 0.45
CA TYR A 764 -26.65 -16.74 0.41
C TYR A 764 -28.04 -17.35 0.49
N ALA A 765 -28.43 -18.11 -0.53
CA ALA A 765 -29.76 -18.64 -0.63
C ALA A 765 -29.79 -20.18 -0.55
N ASN A 766 -30.83 -20.70 0.11
CA ASN A 766 -31.05 -22.12 0.37
C ASN A 766 -29.77 -22.82 0.86
N GLU A 767 -29.23 -22.33 1.98
CA GLU A 767 -28.04 -22.89 2.63
C GLU A 767 -26.79 -22.87 1.73
N GLY A 768 -26.64 -21.78 0.97
CA GLY A 768 -25.42 -21.50 0.20
C GLY A 768 -25.37 -22.13 -1.19
N LEU A 769 -26.48 -22.68 -1.69
CA LEU A 769 -26.60 -23.18 -3.06
C LEU A 769 -26.41 -22.08 -4.11
N VAL A 770 -26.85 -20.88 -3.79
CA VAL A 770 -26.68 -19.70 -4.65
C VAL A 770 -26.11 -18.59 -3.80
N ALA A 771 -25.02 -17.98 -4.28
CA ALA A 771 -24.43 -16.79 -3.69
C ALA A 771 -24.43 -15.63 -4.67
N LEU A 772 -24.67 -14.42 -4.16
CA LEU A 772 -24.62 -13.16 -4.89
C LEU A 772 -23.85 -12.14 -4.04
N THR A 773 -22.73 -11.65 -4.56
CA THR A 773 -21.91 -10.61 -3.93
C THR A 773 -21.86 -9.36 -4.78
N ASP A 774 -22.25 -8.22 -4.22
CA ASP A 774 -22.23 -6.94 -4.92
C ASP A 774 -21.76 -5.79 -4.04
N GLN A 775 -20.87 -4.97 -4.59
CA GLN A 775 -20.61 -3.64 -4.07
C GLN A 775 -21.81 -2.73 -4.35
N ILE A 776 -22.08 -1.82 -3.42
CA ILE A 776 -23.05 -0.73 -3.51
C ILE A 776 -22.41 0.55 -2.95
N PHE A 777 -22.85 1.72 -3.42
CA PHE A 777 -22.31 2.99 -2.92
C PHE A 777 -23.44 3.97 -2.55
N PRO A 778 -24.17 3.70 -1.45
CA PRO A 778 -25.35 4.48 -1.05
C PRO A 778 -25.08 5.98 -0.91
N ASP A 779 -26.03 6.81 -1.35
CA ASP A 779 -25.94 8.27 -1.18
C ASP A 779 -26.01 8.71 0.29
N ALA A 780 -26.64 7.89 1.13
CA ALA A 780 -26.72 8.04 2.58
C ALA A 780 -26.82 6.64 3.24
N PRO A 781 -26.61 6.52 4.56
CA PRO A 781 -26.84 5.28 5.31
C PRO A 781 -28.18 4.61 5.00
N MET A 782 -28.14 3.29 4.79
CA MET A 782 -29.34 2.45 4.71
C MET A 782 -30.09 2.51 6.06
N ASP A 783 -31.36 2.93 6.04
CA ASP A 783 -32.13 3.19 7.27
C ASP A 783 -33.51 2.51 7.31
N ARG A 784 -33.90 1.83 6.23
CA ARG A 784 -35.20 1.16 6.13
C ARG A 784 -35.14 -0.09 5.26
N ILE A 785 -35.76 -1.17 5.73
CA ILE A 785 -36.10 -2.34 4.93
C ILE A 785 -37.60 -2.31 4.63
N GLU A 786 -37.95 -2.58 3.37
CA GLU A 786 -39.31 -2.73 2.90
C GLU A 786 -39.44 -4.06 2.15
N ILE A 787 -40.37 -4.92 2.56
CA ILE A 787 -40.70 -6.15 1.82
C ILE A 787 -42.05 -5.96 1.16
N SER A 788 -42.09 -6.18 -0.15
CA SER A 788 -43.28 -5.95 -0.97
C SER A 788 -43.45 -7.02 -2.05
N ALA A 789 -44.69 -7.27 -2.43
CA ALA A 789 -45.07 -8.08 -3.59
C ALA A 789 -46.05 -7.27 -4.45
N LYS A 790 -45.95 -7.38 -5.77
CA LYS A 790 -46.86 -6.67 -6.69
C LYS A 790 -48.26 -7.28 -6.75
N THR A 791 -48.35 -8.60 -6.63
CA THR A 791 -49.61 -9.36 -6.56
C THR A 791 -49.51 -10.47 -5.53
N GLY A 792 -50.65 -11.09 -5.19
CA GLY A 792 -50.69 -12.23 -4.29
C GLY A 792 -50.31 -11.92 -2.83
N GLU A 793 -49.83 -12.95 -2.15
CA GLU A 793 -49.40 -12.94 -0.74
C GLU A 793 -47.95 -13.45 -0.66
N VAL A 794 -47.19 -12.94 0.28
CA VAL A 794 -45.90 -13.52 0.70
C VAL A 794 -45.97 -13.71 2.21
N VAL A 795 -45.51 -14.84 2.70
CA VAL A 795 -45.44 -15.09 4.14
C VAL A 795 -43.99 -15.18 4.56
N LEU A 796 -43.58 -14.29 5.46
CA LEU A 796 -42.31 -14.41 6.18
C LEU A 796 -42.54 -15.40 7.30
N ASN A 797 -42.17 -16.67 7.09
CA ASN A 797 -42.28 -17.71 8.11
C ASN A 797 -41.41 -17.31 9.31
N SER A 798 -40.17 -16.90 9.04
CA SER A 798 -39.28 -16.20 9.96
C SER A 798 -38.53 -15.09 9.24
N PHE A 799 -38.34 -13.97 9.91
CA PHE A 799 -37.46 -12.89 9.48
C PHE A 799 -36.70 -12.42 10.71
N HIS A 800 -35.39 -12.63 10.73
CA HIS A 800 -34.49 -12.18 11.79
C HIS A 800 -33.56 -11.13 11.21
N MET A 801 -33.36 -10.06 11.96
CA MET A 801 -32.41 -9.01 11.61
C MET A 801 -31.50 -8.76 12.80
N HIS A 802 -30.21 -9.03 12.63
CA HIS A 802 -29.18 -8.82 13.62
C HIS A 802 -28.40 -7.55 13.29
N ALA A 803 -28.30 -6.66 14.27
CA ALA A 803 -27.38 -5.53 14.20
C ALA A 803 -25.96 -6.00 14.53
N LEU A 804 -24.97 -5.50 13.78
CA LEU A 804 -23.58 -5.90 13.92
C LEU A 804 -22.70 -4.78 14.53
N ASN A 805 -21.66 -5.19 15.24
CA ASN A 805 -20.53 -4.34 15.61
C ASN A 805 -19.58 -4.21 14.41
N SER A 806 -18.91 -3.06 14.29
CA SER A 806 -17.82 -2.91 13.34
C SER A 806 -16.53 -3.50 13.91
N ILE A 807 -15.72 -4.13 13.06
CA ILE A 807 -14.38 -4.62 13.39
C ILE A 807 -13.32 -3.50 13.39
N HIS A 808 -13.64 -2.34 12.80
CA HIS A 808 -12.73 -1.21 12.72
C HIS A 808 -12.79 -0.38 14.00
N ILE A 809 -11.70 -0.37 14.77
CA ILE A 809 -11.53 0.55 15.91
C ILE A 809 -11.04 1.88 15.33
N PRO A 810 -11.78 3.00 15.48
CA PRO A 810 -11.36 4.29 14.94
C PRO A 810 -9.96 4.68 15.46
N ASN A 811 -9.03 4.92 14.53
CA ASN A 811 -7.76 5.65 14.66
C ASN A 811 -7.09 5.61 16.03
N GLY A 812 -6.44 4.49 16.38
CA GLY A 812 -5.40 4.44 17.43
C GLY A 812 -5.83 4.94 18.82
N PRO A 813 -4.94 4.90 19.82
CA PRO A 813 -5.30 5.31 21.17
C PRO A 813 -5.49 6.83 21.21
N THR A 814 -6.73 7.26 21.37
CA THR A 814 -7.03 8.57 21.95
C THR A 814 -6.37 8.63 23.33
N GLU A 815 -5.60 9.70 23.59
CA GLU A 815 -5.02 10.03 24.89
C GLU A 815 -6.12 10.19 25.95
N GLN A 816 -6.64 9.08 26.51
CA GLN A 816 -7.52 9.10 27.69
C GLN A 816 -7.24 7.95 28.67
N ALA A 817 -6.05 7.34 28.64
CA ALA A 817 -5.61 6.37 29.63
C ALA A 817 -4.39 6.87 30.43
N SER A 818 -4.49 8.05 31.05
CA SER A 818 -3.51 8.52 32.05
C SER A 818 -4.18 9.30 33.19
N ARG A 819 -5.32 8.81 33.68
CA ARG A 819 -5.84 9.23 34.99
C ARG A 819 -6.45 8.04 35.72
N ARG A 820 -5.62 7.39 36.53
CA ARG A 820 -5.88 6.78 37.85
C ARG A 820 -4.95 5.59 38.04
N VAL A 821 -3.86 5.79 38.77
CA VAL A 821 -3.58 5.13 40.07
C VAL A 821 -2.55 6.02 40.78
N GLU A 822 -3.01 6.80 41.76
CA GLU A 822 -2.16 7.27 42.86
C GLU A 822 -2.17 6.17 43.93
N VAL A 823 -0.99 5.63 44.26
CA VAL A 823 -0.47 5.50 45.64
C VAL A 823 1.03 5.75 45.58
#